data_AF-A0A1R7QFI3-F1
#
_entry.id   AF-A0A1R7QFI3-F1
#
_cell.length_a   1.000
_cell.length_b   1.000
_cell.length_c   1.000
_cell.angle_alpha   90.00
_cell.angle_beta   90.00
_cell.angle_gamma   90.00
#
_symmetry.space_group_name_H-M   'P 1'
#
loop_
_entity.id
_entity.type
_entity.pdbx_description
1 polymer ?
#
loop_
_entity_poly.entity_id
_entity_poly.type
_entity_poly.pdbx_seq_one_letter_code
_entity_poly.pdbx_strand_id
1 'polypeptide(L)'
;MSNIYEILRPKKGYAYTDEQIVDYSLISIPIPTNKKNKGNSRIYGDIEEANFKNIVDIIISLCSRYNLDYKETAYTLLICLAESGFNPDAAAGTTSAAGLAQYTKDTANAFRKRAKELIGVDIDMRGNNIFDATIGSYGVLVAFLFNKELAINWGFKPSDEKYWQLIYMLHHDGPGYYNDDRGKQRAYNFKWRKDAIRAYERIFKQKLVLLTALLKQKVETKIKLTDNNGSDVENKNYILAAVKNSSNEKPSHLSMDRGNETEINVIFGKTNSKGESKSILSRIGDEIITIILPDNYKDLIHTSSTAGYAVKKGDTLEKIAKSNATTVNRIIEDNNIQDKNKIKVGQVLFFGVSESYSVKSGDTLAGIAKKFGTTIEKIAKDNKISNINNIAVGKKLKINKYLRHKPSNSALNQIFNNIGLGNLNLDILEFSKNHTAKPTGSISNSAQQFNNMIELSTPVAKEAVNNQKVKEPPKIDKNKTQLNGNTKDVKVKISDGMAVIYTFQDMDYGPFEEPKEGYTVFYDHLGNKLFSFKSGSRVSSKAKSNADGTFTGFYTIISGGTRTSQLGAAYGTTKIRSTDTRARWVHGGGSGLKDPYAEKQGWRVTMGCTRAQNKDVENLAEKIINFQRQYPNIKIKYIRDKKGTYPK
;
A
#
# COMPACT_ATOMS: atom_id res chain seq x y z
N MET A 1 -32.58 14.81 11.86
CA MET A 1 -31.32 15.57 11.67
C MET A 1 -30.72 15.14 10.35
N SER A 2 -30.39 16.06 9.46
CA SER A 2 -29.81 15.70 8.17
C SER A 2 -28.41 15.14 8.31
N ASN A 3 -28.12 14.05 7.59
CA ASN A 3 -26.79 13.48 7.47
C ASN A 3 -26.04 14.05 6.25
N ILE A 4 -24.75 13.73 6.11
CA ILE A 4 -23.91 14.25 5.02
C ILE A 4 -24.47 13.95 3.63
N TYR A 5 -25.09 12.78 3.44
CA TYR A 5 -25.62 12.34 2.15
C TYR A 5 -26.86 13.12 1.75
N GLU A 6 -27.71 13.49 2.70
CA GLU A 6 -28.89 14.32 2.40
C GLU A 6 -28.50 15.70 1.88
N ILE A 7 -27.49 16.33 2.48
CA ILE A 7 -27.00 17.64 2.05
C ILE A 7 -26.31 17.57 0.69
N LEU A 8 -25.61 16.47 0.44
CA LEU A 8 -24.87 16.24 -0.79
C LEU A 8 -25.72 15.60 -1.90
N ARG A 9 -26.98 15.23 -1.62
CA ARG A 9 -27.82 14.53 -2.60
C ARG A 9 -28.00 15.40 -3.84
N PRO A 10 -27.52 14.95 -5.01
CA PRO A 10 -27.65 15.72 -6.24
C PRO A 10 -29.10 15.68 -6.74
N LYS A 11 -29.53 16.73 -7.44
CA LYS A 11 -30.71 16.69 -8.30
C LYS A 11 -30.25 16.36 -9.72
N LYS A 12 -30.90 15.42 -10.39
CA LYS A 12 -30.63 15.12 -11.81
C LYS A 12 -30.78 16.41 -12.63
N GLY A 13 -29.77 16.68 -13.45
CA GLY A 13 -29.76 17.81 -14.37
C GLY A 13 -30.60 17.57 -15.62
N TYR A 14 -30.52 18.51 -16.56
CA TYR A 14 -31.14 18.37 -17.88
C TYR A 14 -30.17 17.69 -18.86
N ALA A 15 -30.72 16.93 -19.80
CA ALA A 15 -29.96 16.44 -20.94
C ALA A 15 -29.58 17.62 -21.87
N TYR A 16 -28.46 17.47 -22.59
CA TYR A 16 -28.12 18.39 -23.67
C TYR A 16 -28.97 18.04 -24.91
N THR A 17 -29.37 19.06 -25.67
CA THR A 17 -29.98 18.87 -27.00
C THR A 17 -28.91 18.58 -28.04
N ASP A 18 -29.29 18.01 -29.18
CA ASP A 18 -28.34 17.67 -30.26
C ASP A 18 -27.60 18.92 -30.76
N GLU A 19 -28.25 20.09 -30.77
CA GLU A 19 -27.62 21.37 -31.19
C GLU A 19 -26.59 21.89 -30.19
N GLN A 20 -26.64 21.45 -28.93
CA GLN A 20 -25.68 21.82 -27.89
C GLN A 20 -24.45 20.91 -27.88
N ILE A 21 -24.52 19.75 -28.53
CA ILE A 21 -23.47 18.75 -28.50
C ILE A 21 -22.44 19.07 -29.59
N VAL A 22 -21.21 19.33 -29.15
CA VAL A 22 -20.07 19.53 -30.06
C VAL A 22 -19.35 18.20 -30.33
N ASP A 23 -18.78 18.03 -31.51
CA ASP A 23 -18.21 16.75 -31.97
C ASP A 23 -17.10 16.18 -31.09
N TYR A 24 -16.35 17.05 -30.40
CA TYR A 24 -15.27 16.66 -29.49
C TYR A 24 -15.73 16.46 -28.04
N SER A 25 -17.03 16.55 -27.77
CA SER A 25 -17.60 16.20 -26.48
C SER A 25 -17.41 14.71 -26.18
N LEU A 26 -17.30 14.39 -24.89
CA LEU A 26 -17.21 13.01 -24.42
C LEU A 26 -18.59 12.39 -24.12
N ILE A 27 -19.68 13.12 -24.40
CA ILE A 27 -21.06 12.67 -24.12
C ILE A 27 -21.46 11.45 -24.96
N SER A 28 -20.89 11.28 -26.14
CA SER A 28 -21.17 10.16 -27.05
C SER A 28 -20.45 8.86 -26.66
N ILE A 29 -19.48 8.91 -25.74
CA ILE A 29 -18.77 7.72 -25.29
C ILE A 29 -19.74 6.80 -24.53
N PRO A 30 -19.87 5.51 -24.87
CA PRO A 30 -20.75 4.59 -24.14
C PRO A 30 -20.31 4.36 -22.69
N ILE A 31 -21.26 4.17 -21.78
CA ILE A 31 -20.99 3.77 -20.39
C ILE A 31 -20.86 2.24 -20.35
N PRO A 32 -19.71 1.67 -19.93
CA PRO A 32 -19.55 0.22 -19.88
C PRO A 32 -20.54 -0.41 -18.88
N THR A 33 -21.19 -1.50 -19.28
CA THR A 33 -22.24 -2.15 -18.48
C THR A 33 -21.72 -2.70 -17.16
N ASN A 34 -20.50 -3.27 -17.18
CA ASN A 34 -19.79 -3.86 -16.04
C ASN A 34 -19.01 -2.85 -15.20
N LYS A 35 -19.09 -1.55 -15.50
CA LYS A 35 -18.37 -0.51 -14.76
C LYS A 35 -18.91 -0.39 -13.34
N LYS A 36 -17.99 -0.50 -12.40
CA LYS A 36 -18.18 -0.28 -10.97
C LYS A 36 -18.33 1.22 -10.67
N ASN A 37 -19.24 1.60 -9.77
CA ASN A 37 -19.54 3.00 -9.44
C ASN A 37 -19.86 3.86 -10.67
N LYS A 38 -20.82 3.43 -11.50
CA LYS A 38 -21.21 4.18 -12.70
C LYS A 38 -22.43 5.08 -12.44
N GLY A 39 -22.56 6.12 -13.25
CA GLY A 39 -23.82 6.85 -13.42
C GLY A 39 -24.81 6.07 -14.28
N ASN A 40 -26.08 6.49 -14.24
CA ASN A 40 -27.12 5.93 -15.11
C ASN A 40 -27.06 6.52 -16.52
N SER A 41 -26.52 7.74 -16.65
CA SER A 41 -26.35 8.45 -17.91
C SER A 41 -25.17 9.42 -17.84
N ARG A 42 -24.95 10.19 -18.92
CA ARG A 42 -23.96 11.28 -18.97
C ARG A 42 -24.44 12.57 -18.30
N ILE A 43 -25.63 12.57 -17.69
CA ILE A 43 -26.27 13.76 -17.12
C ILE A 43 -25.77 14.00 -15.70
N TYR A 44 -25.52 15.26 -15.35
CA TYR A 44 -25.23 15.69 -13.98
C TYR A 44 -26.19 15.06 -12.97
N GLY A 45 -25.65 14.52 -11.87
CA GLY A 45 -26.45 14.01 -10.75
C GLY A 45 -27.28 12.75 -11.04
N ASP A 46 -27.20 12.17 -12.24
CA ASP A 46 -27.92 10.95 -12.60
C ASP A 46 -27.12 9.70 -12.20
N ILE A 47 -27.19 9.38 -10.91
CA ILE A 47 -26.43 8.31 -10.29
C ILE A 47 -27.30 7.57 -9.26
N GLU A 48 -27.13 6.25 -9.19
CA GLU A 48 -27.78 5.42 -8.18
C GLU A 48 -27.30 5.78 -6.76
N GLU A 49 -28.20 5.74 -5.79
CA GLU A 49 -27.92 6.15 -4.40
C GLU A 49 -26.72 5.41 -3.77
N ALA A 50 -26.56 4.11 -4.05
CA ALA A 50 -25.44 3.33 -3.53
C ALA A 50 -24.08 3.81 -4.10
N ASN A 51 -24.00 4.06 -5.41
CA ASN A 51 -22.79 4.55 -6.07
C ASN A 51 -22.45 5.98 -5.62
N PHE A 52 -23.46 6.84 -5.43
CA PHE A 52 -23.29 8.19 -4.89
C PHE A 52 -22.65 8.18 -3.51
N LYS A 53 -23.22 7.42 -2.55
CA LYS A 53 -22.68 7.33 -1.18
C LYS A 53 -21.24 6.86 -1.19
N ASN A 54 -20.94 5.86 -2.03
CA ASN A 54 -19.59 5.37 -2.17
C ASN A 54 -18.58 6.40 -2.66
N ILE A 55 -18.94 7.22 -3.64
CA ILE A 55 -18.02 8.24 -4.17
C ILE A 55 -17.75 9.32 -3.11
N VAL A 56 -18.78 9.73 -2.35
CA VAL A 56 -18.62 10.63 -1.20
C VAL A 56 -17.61 10.03 -0.21
N ASP A 57 -17.76 8.75 0.09
CA ASP A 57 -16.94 8.01 1.03
C ASP A 57 -15.48 7.85 0.60
N ILE A 58 -15.25 7.55 -0.69
CA ILE A 58 -13.92 7.53 -1.28
C ILE A 58 -13.24 8.89 -1.13
N ILE A 59 -13.96 9.98 -1.42
CA ILE A 59 -13.41 11.34 -1.32
C ILE A 59 -13.05 11.68 0.13
N ILE A 60 -13.94 11.42 1.10
CA ILE A 60 -13.65 11.64 2.53
C ILE A 60 -12.41 10.86 2.97
N SER A 61 -12.32 9.58 2.58
CA SER A 61 -11.18 8.72 2.90
C SER A 61 -9.87 9.25 2.31
N LEU A 62 -9.91 9.75 1.07
CA LEU A 62 -8.76 10.41 0.44
C LEU A 62 -8.40 11.70 1.17
N CYS A 63 -9.34 12.60 1.43
CA CYS A 63 -9.08 13.85 2.15
C CYS A 63 -8.42 13.58 3.51
N SER A 64 -8.96 12.64 4.28
CA SER A 64 -8.40 12.18 5.56
C SER A 64 -6.97 11.65 5.39
N ARG A 65 -6.72 10.73 4.44
CA ARG A 65 -5.37 10.19 4.16
C ARG A 65 -4.33 11.25 3.80
N TYR A 66 -4.74 12.34 3.18
CA TYR A 66 -3.87 13.48 2.86
C TYR A 66 -3.93 14.59 3.91
N ASN A 67 -4.46 14.28 5.11
CA ASN A 67 -4.50 15.13 6.28
C ASN A 67 -5.15 16.50 5.99
N LEU A 68 -6.27 16.48 5.26
CA LEU A 68 -7.13 17.65 5.07
C LEU A 68 -7.99 17.85 6.31
N ASP A 69 -8.28 19.10 6.64
CA ASP A 69 -9.23 19.44 7.68
C ASP A 69 -10.69 19.23 7.23
N TYR A 70 -11.64 19.38 8.15
CA TYR A 70 -13.06 19.15 7.83
C TYR A 70 -13.63 20.17 6.82
N LYS A 71 -13.14 21.42 6.84
CA LYS A 71 -13.57 22.46 5.90
C LYS A 71 -13.02 22.18 4.50
N GLU A 72 -11.76 21.77 4.40
CA GLU A 72 -11.11 21.35 3.16
C GLU A 72 -11.79 20.11 2.56
N THR A 73 -12.15 19.15 3.39
CA THR A 73 -12.91 17.96 2.98
C THR A 73 -14.28 18.35 2.44
N ALA A 74 -14.99 19.24 3.14
CA ALA A 74 -16.26 19.79 2.67
C ALA A 74 -16.12 20.50 1.31
N TYR A 75 -15.07 21.32 1.12
CA TYR A 75 -14.80 21.96 -0.17
C TYR A 75 -14.59 20.95 -1.29
N THR A 76 -13.82 19.90 -1.04
CA THR A 76 -13.54 18.85 -2.03
C THR A 76 -14.82 18.14 -2.46
N LEU A 77 -15.72 17.84 -1.51
CA LEU A 77 -17.03 17.26 -1.79
C LEU A 77 -17.95 18.23 -2.56
N LEU A 78 -17.91 19.53 -2.21
CA LEU A 78 -18.73 20.55 -2.86
C LEU A 78 -18.29 20.85 -4.30
N ILE A 79 -17.00 20.72 -4.62
CA ILE A 79 -16.53 20.73 -6.02
C ILE A 79 -17.20 19.61 -6.80
N CYS A 80 -17.13 18.37 -6.30
CA CYS A 80 -17.75 17.21 -6.95
C CYS A 80 -19.27 17.37 -7.10
N LEU A 81 -19.94 17.89 -6.06
CA LEU A 81 -21.35 18.23 -6.12
C LEU A 81 -21.62 19.26 -7.22
N ALA A 82 -20.87 20.37 -7.27
CA ALA A 82 -21.11 21.45 -8.21
C ALA A 82 -20.90 21.07 -9.67
N GLU A 83 -19.90 20.23 -9.94
CA GLU A 83 -19.49 19.92 -11.31
C GLU A 83 -20.24 18.74 -11.91
N SER A 84 -20.41 17.65 -11.14
CA SER A 84 -20.97 16.40 -11.68
C SER A 84 -22.18 15.89 -10.93
N GLY A 85 -22.50 16.48 -9.77
CA GLY A 85 -23.48 15.92 -8.85
C GLY A 85 -23.07 14.52 -8.41
N PHE A 86 -21.77 14.29 -8.25
CA PHE A 86 -21.16 12.98 -7.97
C PHE A 86 -21.36 11.91 -9.04
N ASN A 87 -21.90 12.24 -10.22
CA ASN A 87 -21.96 11.28 -11.32
C ASN A 87 -20.58 11.19 -12.02
N PRO A 88 -19.82 10.09 -11.87
CA PRO A 88 -18.50 9.95 -12.47
C PRO A 88 -18.58 9.80 -13.98
N ASP A 89 -19.76 9.51 -14.53
CA ASP A 89 -20.02 9.45 -15.97
C ASP A 89 -20.52 10.76 -16.57
N ALA A 90 -20.72 11.81 -15.76
CA ALA A 90 -21.18 13.10 -16.26
C ALA A 90 -20.25 13.66 -17.35
N ALA A 91 -20.83 14.16 -18.44
CA ALA A 91 -20.10 14.82 -19.52
C ALA A 91 -20.89 16.02 -20.04
N ALA A 92 -20.19 17.11 -20.34
CA ALA A 92 -20.78 18.29 -20.95
C ALA A 92 -20.95 18.11 -22.46
N GLY A 93 -22.12 18.45 -23.00
CA GLY A 93 -22.35 18.47 -24.44
C GLY A 93 -21.56 19.57 -25.16
N THR A 94 -21.36 20.72 -24.50
CA THR A 94 -20.78 21.92 -25.11
C THR A 94 -19.25 21.97 -25.08
N THR A 95 -18.59 21.04 -24.38
CA THR A 95 -17.13 21.01 -24.22
C THR A 95 -16.61 19.58 -24.09
N SER A 96 -15.29 19.40 -23.94
CA SER A 96 -14.69 18.09 -23.59
C SER A 96 -14.74 17.78 -22.08
N ALA A 97 -15.42 18.61 -21.28
CA ALA A 97 -15.48 18.44 -19.84
C ALA A 97 -16.21 17.16 -19.43
N ALA A 98 -15.59 16.35 -18.57
CA ALA A 98 -16.17 15.09 -18.12
C ALA A 98 -15.65 14.62 -16.75
N GLY A 99 -16.32 13.63 -16.19
CA GLY A 99 -15.94 13.00 -14.93
C GLY A 99 -16.35 13.81 -13.70
N LEU A 100 -15.87 13.37 -12.54
CA LEU A 100 -16.35 13.85 -11.24
C LEU A 100 -16.20 15.36 -10.99
N ALA A 101 -15.24 16.02 -11.65
CA ALA A 101 -15.08 17.46 -11.59
C ALA A 101 -15.00 18.12 -12.97
N GLN A 102 -15.70 17.54 -13.97
CA GLN A 102 -15.87 18.12 -15.31
C GLN A 102 -14.56 18.62 -15.93
N TYR A 103 -13.54 17.77 -15.97
CA TYR A 103 -12.24 18.14 -16.51
C TYR A 103 -12.30 18.19 -18.03
N THR A 104 -11.94 19.32 -18.62
CA THR A 104 -11.60 19.35 -20.05
C THR A 104 -10.35 18.51 -20.31
N LYS A 105 -10.10 18.16 -21.57
CA LYS A 105 -8.91 17.41 -21.97
C LYS A 105 -7.60 18.04 -21.48
N ASP A 106 -7.53 19.37 -21.49
CA ASP A 106 -6.36 20.12 -21.02
C ASP A 106 -6.24 20.10 -19.49
N THR A 107 -7.35 20.28 -18.77
CA THR A 107 -7.38 20.21 -17.31
C THR A 107 -6.98 18.81 -16.82
N ALA A 108 -7.52 17.76 -17.43
CA ALA A 108 -7.18 16.37 -17.12
C ALA A 108 -5.67 16.10 -17.33
N ASN A 109 -5.09 16.60 -18.43
CA ASN A 109 -3.66 16.46 -18.69
C ASN A 109 -2.81 17.26 -17.69
N ALA A 110 -3.24 18.47 -17.32
CA ALA A 110 -2.56 19.32 -16.36
C ALA A 110 -2.51 18.68 -14.96
N PHE A 111 -3.62 18.10 -14.48
CA PHE A 111 -3.68 17.46 -13.16
C PHE A 111 -2.98 16.10 -13.14
N ARG A 112 -3.07 15.30 -14.22
CA ARG A 112 -2.27 14.08 -14.37
C ARG A 112 -0.79 14.33 -14.14
N LYS A 113 -0.23 15.38 -14.75
CA LYS A 113 1.21 15.72 -14.62
C LYS A 113 1.60 16.15 -13.19
N ARG A 114 0.66 16.70 -12.41
CA ARG A 114 0.89 17.22 -11.06
C ARG A 114 0.59 16.21 -9.96
N ALA A 115 -0.20 15.16 -10.25
CA ALA A 115 -0.63 14.18 -9.26
C ALA A 115 0.55 13.52 -8.53
N LYS A 116 1.61 13.16 -9.26
CA LYS A 116 2.79 12.54 -8.65
C LYS A 116 3.45 13.44 -7.60
N GLU A 117 3.50 14.74 -7.84
CA GLU A 117 4.11 15.71 -6.93
C GLU A 117 3.19 16.02 -5.74
N LEU A 118 1.91 16.25 -5.99
CA LEU A 118 0.94 16.68 -4.97
C LEU A 118 0.50 15.54 -4.05
N ILE A 119 0.33 14.34 -4.61
CA ILE A 119 -0.25 13.20 -3.91
C ILE A 119 0.61 11.93 -3.97
N GLY A 120 1.77 11.94 -4.64
CA GLY A 120 2.70 10.81 -4.64
C GLY A 120 2.31 9.64 -5.55
N VAL A 121 1.16 9.73 -6.23
CA VAL A 121 0.63 8.71 -7.15
C VAL A 121 0.39 9.30 -8.53
N ASP A 122 0.61 8.48 -9.55
CA ASP A 122 0.28 8.81 -10.93
C ASP A 122 -1.20 8.49 -11.17
N ILE A 123 -1.92 9.39 -11.86
CA ILE A 123 -3.32 9.17 -12.24
C ILE A 123 -3.45 9.27 -13.76
N ASP A 124 -4.08 8.29 -14.39
CA ASP A 124 -4.32 8.35 -15.83
C ASP A 124 -5.77 8.76 -16.13
N MET A 125 -5.98 10.02 -16.47
CA MET A 125 -7.30 10.59 -16.77
C MET A 125 -7.59 10.67 -18.27
N ARG A 126 -6.88 9.92 -19.12
CA ARG A 126 -7.06 9.95 -20.58
C ARG A 126 -8.19 9.02 -21.04
N GLY A 127 -8.88 9.41 -22.11
CA GLY A 127 -9.93 8.60 -22.73
C GLY A 127 -11.01 8.22 -21.72
N ASN A 128 -11.41 6.95 -21.71
CA ASN A 128 -12.47 6.45 -20.82
C ASN A 128 -12.11 6.48 -19.33
N ASN A 129 -10.81 6.58 -18.99
CA ASN A 129 -10.38 6.59 -17.58
C ASN A 129 -10.81 7.86 -16.84
N ILE A 130 -11.14 8.95 -17.56
CA ILE A 130 -11.70 10.17 -16.95
C ILE A 130 -13.03 9.90 -16.22
N PHE A 131 -13.73 8.84 -16.64
CA PHE A 131 -14.98 8.43 -16.04
C PHE A 131 -14.79 7.44 -14.88
N ASP A 132 -13.59 6.92 -14.63
CA ASP A 132 -13.37 6.02 -13.49
C ASP A 132 -13.56 6.80 -12.18
N ALA A 133 -14.44 6.29 -11.30
CA ALA A 133 -14.79 6.99 -10.07
C ALA A 133 -13.59 7.17 -9.14
N THR A 134 -12.69 6.18 -9.05
CA THR A 134 -11.51 6.23 -8.18
C THR A 134 -10.49 7.23 -8.71
N ILE A 135 -10.17 7.14 -10.02
CA ILE A 135 -9.27 8.09 -10.69
C ILE A 135 -9.85 9.51 -10.59
N GLY A 136 -11.15 9.65 -10.82
CA GLY A 136 -11.88 10.90 -10.69
C GLY A 136 -11.78 11.50 -9.28
N SER A 137 -11.94 10.70 -8.23
CA SER A 137 -11.80 11.15 -6.83
C SER A 137 -10.39 11.63 -6.51
N TYR A 138 -9.35 10.94 -6.99
CA TYR A 138 -7.98 11.44 -6.90
C TYR A 138 -7.80 12.75 -7.68
N GLY A 139 -8.42 12.86 -8.87
CA GLY A 139 -8.45 14.09 -9.65
C GLY A 139 -9.05 15.26 -8.87
N VAL A 140 -10.15 15.04 -8.13
CA VAL A 140 -10.83 16.10 -7.36
C VAL A 140 -9.90 16.58 -6.25
N LEU A 141 -9.23 15.65 -5.55
CA LEU A 141 -8.24 15.97 -4.53
C LEU A 141 -7.05 16.76 -5.12
N VAL A 142 -6.52 16.33 -6.27
CA VAL A 142 -5.43 17.04 -6.96
C VAL A 142 -5.85 18.46 -7.34
N ALA A 143 -7.06 18.61 -7.91
CA ALA A 143 -7.60 19.90 -8.29
C ALA A 143 -7.71 20.83 -7.07
N PHE A 144 -8.28 20.34 -5.97
CA PHE A 144 -8.38 21.08 -4.72
C PHE A 144 -7.00 21.50 -4.18
N LEU A 145 -6.07 20.55 -4.03
CA LEU A 145 -4.73 20.80 -3.49
C LEU A 145 -3.93 21.79 -4.35
N PHE A 146 -3.97 21.63 -5.67
CA PHE A 146 -3.28 22.52 -6.58
C PHE A 146 -3.82 23.95 -6.50
N ASN A 147 -5.14 24.12 -6.57
CA ASN A 147 -5.76 25.45 -6.52
C ASN A 147 -5.60 26.12 -5.16
N LYS A 148 -5.61 25.32 -4.08
CA LYS A 148 -5.27 25.76 -2.73
C LYS A 148 -3.84 26.32 -2.68
N GLU A 149 -2.86 25.56 -3.16
CA GLU A 149 -1.45 25.97 -3.19
C GLU A 149 -1.25 27.23 -4.04
N LEU A 150 -1.91 27.28 -5.20
CA LEU A 150 -1.86 28.44 -6.09
C LEU A 150 -2.42 29.71 -5.42
N ALA A 151 -3.55 29.60 -4.71
CA ALA A 151 -4.12 30.71 -3.95
C ALA A 151 -3.15 31.25 -2.88
N ILE A 152 -2.50 30.35 -2.14
CA ILE A 152 -1.47 30.72 -1.14
C ILE A 152 -0.28 31.41 -1.82
N ASN A 153 0.20 30.86 -2.94
CA ASN A 153 1.31 31.43 -3.71
C ASN A 153 0.98 32.81 -4.29
N TRP A 154 -0.30 33.11 -4.50
CA TRP A 154 -0.78 34.43 -4.87
C TRP A 154 -1.08 35.34 -3.67
N GLY A 155 -0.74 34.92 -2.45
CA GLY A 155 -0.84 35.73 -1.24
C GLY A 155 -2.22 35.75 -0.57
N PHE A 156 -3.16 34.91 -1.01
CA PHE A 156 -4.47 34.78 -0.34
C PHE A 156 -4.32 33.91 0.91
N LYS A 157 -4.97 34.32 2.02
CA LYS A 157 -4.84 33.62 3.30
C LYS A 157 -6.08 32.77 3.60
N PRO A 158 -5.93 31.59 4.22
CA PRO A 158 -7.07 30.76 4.63
C PRO A 158 -8.08 31.43 5.57
N SER A 159 -7.67 32.51 6.24
CA SER A 159 -8.55 33.37 7.05
C SER A 159 -9.57 34.15 6.22
N ASP A 160 -9.29 34.37 4.94
CA ASP A 160 -10.05 35.28 4.09
C ASP A 160 -11.13 34.52 3.31
N GLU A 161 -12.35 35.04 3.23
CA GLU A 161 -13.42 34.41 2.44
C GLU A 161 -13.04 34.30 0.95
N LYS A 162 -12.33 35.32 0.44
CA LYS A 162 -11.86 35.36 -0.95
C LYS A 162 -10.93 34.20 -1.30
N TYR A 163 -10.13 33.71 -0.35
CA TYR A 163 -9.27 32.53 -0.56
C TYR A 163 -10.12 31.30 -0.89
N TRP A 164 -11.18 31.08 -0.13
CA TRP A 164 -12.04 29.91 -0.30
C TRP A 164 -12.89 29.99 -1.57
N GLN A 165 -13.37 31.18 -1.92
CA GLN A 165 -14.03 31.40 -3.21
C GLN A 165 -13.07 31.17 -4.38
N LEU A 166 -11.85 31.69 -4.29
CA LEU A 166 -10.82 31.58 -5.31
C LEU A 166 -10.51 30.11 -5.68
N ILE A 167 -10.45 29.20 -4.70
CA ILE A 167 -10.16 27.77 -4.95
C ILE A 167 -11.16 27.17 -5.96
N TYR A 168 -12.45 27.45 -5.80
CA TYR A 168 -13.48 26.95 -6.72
C TYR A 168 -13.46 27.68 -8.06
N MET A 169 -13.25 29.01 -8.06
CA MET A 169 -13.15 29.77 -9.31
C MET A 169 -11.98 29.28 -10.20
N LEU A 170 -10.82 29.03 -9.59
CA LEU A 170 -9.65 28.47 -10.28
C LEU A 170 -9.91 27.07 -10.83
N HIS A 171 -10.71 26.28 -10.13
CA HIS A 171 -11.14 24.97 -10.61
C HIS A 171 -12.02 25.10 -11.85
N HIS A 172 -13.10 25.88 -11.74
CA HIS A 172 -14.11 26.05 -12.79
C HIS A 172 -13.52 26.64 -14.08
N ASP A 173 -12.68 27.68 -13.95
CA ASP A 173 -12.14 28.39 -15.13
C ASP A 173 -10.90 27.72 -15.73
N GLY A 174 -10.28 26.77 -15.01
CA GLY A 174 -9.28 25.84 -15.54
C GLY A 174 -7.90 26.42 -15.86
N PRO A 175 -7.05 25.65 -16.59
CA PRO A 175 -5.63 25.95 -16.78
C PRO A 175 -5.27 27.22 -17.53
N GLY A 176 -6.16 27.70 -18.39
CA GLY A 176 -5.94 28.93 -19.14
C GLY A 176 -5.77 30.17 -18.26
N TYR A 177 -6.12 30.10 -16.97
CA TYR A 177 -6.00 31.20 -16.01
C TYR A 177 -4.66 31.28 -15.26
N TYR A 178 -3.81 30.25 -15.25
CA TYR A 178 -2.56 30.30 -14.48
C TYR A 178 -1.30 30.23 -15.32
N ASN A 179 -1.42 30.34 -16.64
CA ASN A 179 -0.28 30.37 -17.56
C ASN A 179 0.23 31.80 -17.85
N ASP A 180 -0.45 32.84 -17.36
CA ASP A 180 0.00 34.24 -17.45
C ASP A 180 -0.46 35.09 -16.25
N ASP A 181 0.14 36.28 -16.10
CA ASP A 181 -0.17 37.21 -15.00
C ASP A 181 -1.61 37.76 -15.05
N ARG A 182 -2.32 37.62 -16.17
CA ARG A 182 -3.69 38.16 -16.34
C ARG A 182 -4.70 37.38 -15.51
N GLY A 183 -4.52 36.09 -15.30
CA GLY A 183 -5.41 35.34 -14.41
C GLY A 183 -5.18 35.65 -12.93
N LYS A 184 -3.93 35.88 -12.52
CA LYS A 184 -3.61 36.39 -11.18
C LYS A 184 -4.23 37.78 -10.94
N GLN A 185 -4.14 38.69 -11.92
CA GLN A 185 -4.80 40.00 -11.86
C GLN A 185 -6.33 39.90 -11.80
N ARG A 186 -6.94 39.00 -12.59
CA ARG A 186 -8.39 38.73 -12.53
C ARG A 186 -8.82 38.22 -11.16
N ALA A 187 -8.01 37.36 -10.55
CA ALA A 187 -8.26 36.86 -9.20
C ALA A 187 -8.22 37.97 -8.14
N TYR A 188 -7.24 38.88 -8.19
CA TYR A 188 -7.20 40.04 -7.28
C TYR A 188 -8.38 40.99 -7.48
N ASN A 189 -8.75 41.24 -8.74
CA ASN A 189 -9.89 42.08 -9.10
C ASN A 189 -11.25 41.39 -8.93
N PHE A 190 -11.25 40.11 -8.54
CA PHE A 190 -12.44 39.29 -8.35
C PHE A 190 -13.37 39.19 -9.56
N LYS A 191 -12.79 39.24 -10.77
CA LYS A 191 -13.53 39.18 -12.04
C LYS A 191 -13.63 37.74 -12.50
N TRP A 192 -14.77 37.11 -12.21
CA TRP A 192 -15.06 35.71 -12.54
C TRP A 192 -16.28 35.59 -13.46
N ARG A 193 -16.42 34.43 -14.11
CA ARG A 193 -17.61 34.15 -14.90
C ARG A 193 -18.86 34.08 -13.99
N LYS A 194 -19.99 34.57 -14.52
CA LYS A 194 -21.25 34.69 -13.77
C LYS A 194 -21.82 33.33 -13.36
N ASP A 195 -21.63 32.30 -14.18
CA ASP A 195 -21.99 30.91 -13.89
C ASP A 195 -21.19 30.34 -12.70
N ALA A 196 -19.87 30.54 -12.67
CA ALA A 196 -19.02 30.13 -11.55
C ALA A 196 -19.48 30.77 -10.22
N ILE A 197 -19.74 32.08 -10.22
CA ILE A 197 -20.24 32.81 -9.04
C ILE A 197 -21.59 32.24 -8.59
N ARG A 198 -22.53 32.02 -9.52
CA ARG A 198 -23.85 31.44 -9.20
C ARG A 198 -23.72 30.04 -8.60
N ALA A 199 -22.83 29.20 -9.13
CA ALA A 199 -22.56 27.88 -8.59
C ALA A 199 -22.01 27.96 -7.16
N TYR A 200 -21.06 28.87 -6.91
CA TYR A 200 -20.50 29.10 -5.58
C TYR A 200 -21.55 29.54 -4.55
N GLU A 201 -22.33 30.57 -4.85
CA GLU A 201 -23.36 31.10 -3.95
C GLU A 201 -24.45 30.06 -3.66
N ARG A 202 -24.89 29.32 -4.68
CA ARG A 202 -25.95 28.31 -4.55
C ARG A 202 -25.49 27.06 -3.78
N ILE A 203 -24.26 26.62 -3.98
CA ILE A 203 -23.79 25.32 -3.47
C ILE A 203 -22.87 25.52 -2.26
N PHE A 204 -21.79 26.28 -2.41
CA PHE A 204 -20.76 26.38 -1.39
C PHE A 204 -21.24 27.19 -0.19
N LYS A 205 -21.70 28.43 -0.41
CA LYS A 205 -22.08 29.33 0.69
C LYS A 205 -23.20 28.75 1.58
N GLN A 206 -24.15 28.05 0.97
CA GLN A 206 -25.27 27.44 1.69
C GLN A 206 -24.87 26.16 2.45
N LYS A 207 -24.00 25.32 1.88
CA LYS A 207 -23.76 23.97 2.39
C LYS A 207 -22.49 23.83 3.19
N LEU A 208 -21.50 24.71 3.00
CA LEU A 208 -20.17 24.55 3.58
C LEU A 208 -20.18 24.49 5.11
N VAL A 209 -20.83 25.44 5.78
CA VAL A 209 -20.86 25.51 7.25
C VAL A 209 -21.52 24.26 7.82
N LEU A 210 -22.68 23.89 7.27
CA LEU A 210 -23.45 22.73 7.72
C LEU A 210 -22.71 21.42 7.44
N LEU A 211 -22.15 21.24 6.24
CA LEU A 211 -21.38 20.05 5.89
C LEU A 211 -20.13 19.90 6.75
N THR A 212 -19.41 21.01 7.01
CA THR A 212 -18.24 21.02 7.90
C THR A 212 -18.62 20.62 9.32
N ALA A 213 -19.79 21.05 9.82
CA ALA A 213 -20.29 20.64 11.13
C ALA A 213 -20.69 19.16 11.16
N LEU A 214 -21.33 18.64 10.11
CA LEU A 214 -21.70 17.23 10.02
C LEU A 214 -20.48 16.31 9.97
N LEU A 215 -19.41 16.71 9.27
CA LEU A 215 -18.17 15.92 9.21
C LEU A 215 -17.48 15.78 10.58
N LYS A 216 -17.78 16.66 11.54
CA LYS A 216 -17.25 16.59 12.93
C LYS A 216 -18.05 15.64 13.84
N GLN A 217 -19.15 15.07 13.34
CA GLN A 217 -19.99 14.20 14.15
C GLN A 217 -19.29 12.88 14.47
N LYS A 218 -19.58 12.36 15.66
CA LYS A 218 -19.18 11.01 16.05
C LYS A 218 -20.14 10.01 15.41
N VAL A 219 -19.59 8.90 14.95
CA VAL A 219 -20.29 7.79 14.32
C VAL A 219 -19.79 6.48 14.93
N GLU A 220 -20.72 5.55 15.13
CA GLU A 220 -20.37 4.18 15.41
C GLU A 220 -19.99 3.47 14.12
N THR A 221 -18.82 2.84 14.11
CA THR A 221 -18.31 2.11 12.95
C THR A 221 -18.06 0.65 13.31
N LYS A 222 -18.54 -0.27 12.47
CA LYS A 222 -18.27 -1.71 12.57
C LYS A 222 -17.35 -2.15 11.45
N ILE A 223 -16.90 -3.39 11.49
CA ILE A 223 -16.16 -4.05 10.42
C ILE A 223 -16.90 -5.32 10.06
N LYS A 224 -16.94 -5.66 8.78
CA LYS A 224 -17.42 -6.93 8.25
C LYS A 224 -16.29 -7.67 7.57
N LEU A 225 -16.04 -8.90 7.99
CA LEU A 225 -14.97 -9.73 7.48
C LEU A 225 -15.54 -10.79 6.54
N THR A 226 -15.03 -10.84 5.31
CA THR A 226 -15.35 -11.86 4.30
C THR A 226 -14.09 -12.60 3.86
N ASP A 227 -14.26 -13.76 3.21
CA ASP A 227 -13.16 -14.45 2.55
C ASP A 227 -12.99 -13.97 1.09
N ASN A 228 -12.02 -14.55 0.37
CA ASN A 228 -11.76 -14.22 -1.04
C ASN A 228 -12.94 -14.53 -1.98
N ASN A 229 -13.92 -15.33 -1.53
CA ASN A 229 -15.11 -15.68 -2.28
C ASN A 229 -16.31 -14.81 -1.86
N GLY A 230 -16.11 -13.85 -0.96
CA GLY A 230 -17.16 -12.98 -0.44
C GLY A 230 -18.03 -13.61 0.64
N SER A 231 -17.66 -14.78 1.19
CA SER A 231 -18.40 -15.43 2.26
C SER A 231 -18.04 -14.83 3.62
N ASP A 232 -19.03 -14.66 4.50
CA ASP A 232 -18.83 -14.13 5.85
C ASP A 232 -17.88 -15.01 6.69
N VAL A 233 -16.93 -14.38 7.39
CA VAL A 233 -15.93 -15.04 8.24
C VAL A 233 -16.32 -14.89 9.71
N GLU A 234 -16.95 -15.93 10.25
CA GLU A 234 -17.39 -16.00 11.65
C GLU A 234 -16.24 -16.33 12.62
N ASN A 235 -16.40 -15.96 13.89
CA ASN A 235 -15.54 -16.35 15.02
C ASN A 235 -14.07 -15.91 14.91
N LYS A 236 -13.77 -14.94 14.04
CA LYS A 236 -12.40 -14.47 13.84
C LYS A 236 -12.02 -13.42 14.87
N ASN A 237 -10.90 -13.64 15.55
CA ASN A 237 -10.36 -12.68 16.52
C ASN A 237 -9.95 -11.38 15.81
N TYR A 238 -10.35 -10.24 16.34
CA TYR A 238 -9.98 -8.92 15.82
C TYR A 238 -9.69 -7.94 16.96
N ILE A 239 -8.92 -6.90 16.62
CA ILE A 239 -8.78 -5.68 17.39
C ILE A 239 -9.20 -4.49 16.53
N LEU A 240 -10.06 -3.63 17.06
CA LEU A 240 -10.31 -2.29 16.53
C LEU A 240 -9.69 -1.27 17.47
N ALA A 241 -9.03 -0.26 16.90
CA ALA A 241 -8.51 0.85 17.68
C ALA A 241 -8.72 2.18 16.98
N ALA A 242 -9.17 3.18 17.72
CA ALA A 242 -9.40 4.54 17.23
C ALA A 242 -9.06 5.56 18.32
N VAL A 243 -8.78 6.80 17.92
CA VAL A 243 -8.54 7.89 18.87
C VAL A 243 -9.81 8.16 19.68
N LYS A 244 -9.69 8.20 21.01
CA LYS A 244 -10.84 8.38 21.92
C LYS A 244 -11.37 9.81 21.90
N ASN A 245 -10.46 10.79 21.97
CA ASN A 245 -10.76 12.22 21.95
C ASN A 245 -10.22 12.84 20.65
N SER A 246 -10.92 12.60 19.54
CA SER A 246 -10.48 13.12 18.25
C SER A 246 -10.48 14.66 18.22
N SER A 247 -9.75 15.23 17.27
CA SER A 247 -9.74 16.68 17.02
C SER A 247 -11.07 17.16 16.42
N ASN A 248 -11.47 18.40 16.74
CA ASN A 248 -12.61 19.08 16.12
C ASN A 248 -12.24 19.81 14.82
N GLU A 249 -10.94 19.84 14.48
CA GLU A 249 -10.42 20.56 13.32
C GLU A 249 -10.29 19.65 12.10
N LYS A 250 -9.75 18.45 12.30
CA LYS A 250 -9.45 17.48 11.25
C LYS A 250 -9.61 16.03 11.76
N PRO A 251 -9.72 15.04 10.86
CA PRO A 251 -9.64 13.63 11.22
C PRO A 251 -8.36 13.27 11.99
N SER A 252 -8.48 12.31 12.92
CA SER A 252 -7.39 11.88 13.79
C SER A 252 -6.74 10.60 13.26
N HIS A 253 -5.41 10.49 13.43
CA HIS A 253 -4.61 9.40 12.85
C HIS A 253 -3.61 8.80 13.84
N LEU A 254 -3.80 7.53 14.21
CA LEU A 254 -2.84 6.77 15.02
C LEU A 254 -1.51 6.49 14.27
N SER A 255 -1.51 6.53 12.94
CA SER A 255 -0.33 6.36 12.10
C SER A 255 0.47 7.64 11.86
N MET A 256 -0.20 8.80 11.86
CA MET A 256 0.42 10.10 11.53
C MET A 256 0.63 11.03 12.73
N ASP A 257 -0.21 10.96 13.76
CA ASP A 257 -0.11 11.84 14.94
C ASP A 257 0.91 11.27 15.94
N ARG A 258 2.20 11.45 15.63
CA ARG A 258 3.34 10.92 16.40
C ARG A 258 3.95 12.02 17.29
N GLY A 259 3.43 12.20 18.50
CA GLY A 259 4.01 13.17 19.43
C GLY A 259 3.31 13.31 20.78
N ASN A 260 2.01 12.99 20.86
CA ASN A 260 1.23 13.12 22.10
C ASN A 260 0.82 11.73 22.61
N GLU A 261 0.68 11.57 23.93
CA GLU A 261 -0.02 10.43 24.53
C GLU A 261 -1.51 10.53 24.16
N THR A 262 -1.85 10.06 22.96
CA THR A 262 -3.23 10.05 22.48
C THR A 262 -3.97 8.90 23.14
N GLU A 263 -5.03 9.19 23.89
CA GLU A 263 -5.91 8.14 24.41
C GLU A 263 -6.59 7.37 23.28
N ILE A 264 -6.56 6.05 23.36
CA ILE A 264 -7.08 5.13 22.34
C ILE A 264 -8.25 4.33 22.91
N ASN A 265 -9.35 4.26 22.15
CA ASN A 265 -10.40 3.28 22.37
C ASN A 265 -9.99 1.97 21.69
N VAL A 266 -9.97 0.87 22.44
CA VAL A 266 -9.61 -0.46 21.92
C VAL A 266 -10.78 -1.41 22.13
N ILE A 267 -11.17 -2.12 21.06
CA ILE A 267 -12.17 -3.18 21.10
C ILE A 267 -11.51 -4.48 20.66
N PHE A 268 -11.58 -5.47 21.53
CA PHE A 268 -11.18 -6.84 21.22
C PHE A 268 -12.39 -7.76 21.23
N GLY A 269 -12.49 -8.62 20.23
CA GLY A 269 -13.60 -9.56 20.13
C GLY A 269 -13.46 -10.56 19.00
N LYS A 270 -14.55 -11.28 18.76
CA LYS A 270 -14.71 -12.21 17.64
C LYS A 270 -15.82 -11.72 16.72
N THR A 271 -15.68 -11.94 15.42
CA THR A 271 -16.74 -11.66 14.46
C THR A 271 -17.96 -12.54 14.71
N ASN A 272 -19.16 -12.01 14.49
CA ASN A 272 -20.41 -12.79 14.59
C ASN A 272 -20.63 -13.68 13.35
N SER A 273 -21.77 -14.37 13.27
CA SER A 273 -22.14 -15.24 12.14
C SER A 273 -22.26 -14.55 10.78
N LYS A 274 -22.33 -13.21 10.76
CA LYS A 274 -22.31 -12.36 9.56
C LYS A 274 -20.93 -11.76 9.27
N GLY A 275 -19.91 -12.21 9.99
CA GLY A 275 -18.55 -11.67 9.90
C GLY A 275 -18.37 -10.30 10.53
N GLU A 276 -19.33 -9.80 11.31
CA GLU A 276 -19.32 -8.41 11.81
C GLU A 276 -18.65 -8.27 13.18
N SER A 277 -17.96 -7.15 13.40
CA SER A 277 -17.42 -6.71 14.68
C SER A 277 -18.45 -5.97 15.55
N LYS A 278 -18.09 -5.71 16.81
CA LYS A 278 -18.74 -4.68 17.62
C LYS A 278 -18.45 -3.29 17.04
N SER A 279 -19.32 -2.32 17.35
CA SER A 279 -19.11 -0.91 16.97
C SER A 279 -17.97 -0.28 17.75
N ILE A 280 -17.10 0.48 17.09
CA ILE A 280 -16.19 1.44 17.70
C ILE A 280 -16.67 2.87 17.41
N LEU A 281 -16.65 3.73 18.42
CA LEU A 281 -16.99 5.15 18.27
C LEU A 281 -15.79 5.91 17.71
N SER A 282 -15.99 6.65 16.62
CA SER A 282 -14.99 7.51 15.98
C SER A 282 -15.68 8.71 15.32
N ARG A 283 -14.95 9.70 14.77
CA ARG A 283 -15.56 10.71 13.88
C ARG A 283 -15.46 10.30 12.42
N ILE A 284 -16.27 10.94 11.58
CA ILE A 284 -16.20 10.76 10.14
C ILE A 284 -14.78 11.08 9.65
N GLY A 285 -14.17 10.11 8.96
CA GLY A 285 -12.82 10.21 8.42
C GLY A 285 -11.70 9.85 9.39
N ASP A 286 -11.95 9.62 10.68
CA ASP A 286 -10.91 9.18 11.63
C ASP A 286 -10.31 7.83 11.19
N GLU A 287 -9.01 7.65 11.48
CA GLU A 287 -8.35 6.37 11.24
C GLU A 287 -8.79 5.33 12.27
N ILE A 288 -9.30 4.19 11.78
CA ILE A 288 -9.56 3.00 12.58
C ILE A 288 -8.51 1.95 12.22
N ILE A 289 -7.69 1.60 13.19
CA ILE A 289 -6.74 0.50 13.06
C ILE A 289 -7.48 -0.80 13.28
N THR A 290 -7.38 -1.68 12.29
CA THR A 290 -7.97 -3.02 12.34
C THR A 290 -6.86 -4.06 12.30
N ILE A 291 -6.87 -4.96 13.26
CA ILE A 291 -5.91 -6.07 13.35
C ILE A 291 -6.71 -7.36 13.39
N ILE A 292 -6.56 -8.20 12.37
CA ILE A 292 -7.13 -9.55 12.37
C ILE A 292 -6.10 -10.50 12.97
N LEU A 293 -6.49 -11.21 14.02
CA LEU A 293 -5.61 -12.08 14.78
C LEU A 293 -5.82 -13.55 14.38
N PRO A 294 -4.76 -14.36 14.31
CA PRO A 294 -4.90 -15.80 14.16
C PRO A 294 -5.50 -16.41 15.44
N ASP A 295 -6.01 -17.63 15.37
CA ASP A 295 -6.77 -18.19 16.50
C ASP A 295 -5.86 -18.60 17.67
N ASN A 296 -4.60 -18.89 17.34
CA ASN A 296 -3.50 -19.13 18.28
C ASN A 296 -2.74 -17.85 18.67
N TYR A 297 -3.37 -16.66 18.60
CA TYR A 297 -2.68 -15.40 18.88
C TYR A 297 -2.03 -15.33 20.27
N LYS A 298 -2.54 -16.09 21.25
CA LYS A 298 -1.96 -16.19 22.59
C LYS A 298 -0.57 -16.85 22.58
N ASP A 299 -0.32 -17.72 21.61
CA ASP A 299 0.97 -18.41 21.45
C ASP A 299 2.00 -17.51 20.75
N LEU A 300 1.57 -16.37 20.18
CA LEU A 300 2.47 -15.35 19.63
C LEU A 300 3.22 -14.57 20.73
N ILE A 301 2.88 -14.80 22.01
CA ILE A 301 3.61 -14.26 23.16
C ILE A 301 4.88 -15.11 23.36
N HIS A 302 5.96 -14.75 22.66
CA HIS A 302 7.28 -15.30 22.94
C HIS A 302 8.06 -14.37 23.88
N THR A 303 8.69 -14.97 24.89
CA THR A 303 9.61 -14.30 25.81
C THR A 303 10.76 -13.65 25.05
N SER A 304 10.83 -12.32 25.16
CA SER A 304 11.96 -11.45 24.80
C SER A 304 12.53 -11.57 23.37
N SER A 305 11.96 -10.79 22.45
CA SER A 305 12.76 -10.09 21.45
C SER A 305 12.12 -8.75 21.10
N THR A 306 12.55 -7.70 21.80
CA THR A 306 12.26 -6.31 21.49
C THR A 306 12.81 -5.97 20.10
N ALA A 307 11.97 -5.43 19.23
CA ALA A 307 12.39 -4.82 17.96
C ALA A 307 13.49 -3.79 18.27
N GLY A 308 14.71 -4.00 17.79
CA GLY A 308 15.84 -3.11 18.05
C GLY A 308 17.16 -3.86 17.98
N TYR A 309 18.24 -3.13 17.78
CA TYR A 309 19.58 -3.71 17.72
C TYR A 309 20.05 -4.06 19.13
N ALA A 310 20.19 -5.36 19.42
CA ALA A 310 20.77 -5.84 20.67
C ALA A 310 22.29 -5.66 20.64
N VAL A 311 22.81 -4.83 21.54
CA VAL A 311 24.24 -4.53 21.71
C VAL A 311 25.01 -5.81 21.99
N LYS A 312 26.05 -6.08 21.21
CA LYS A 312 26.94 -7.24 21.32
C LYS A 312 28.23 -6.84 22.02
N LYS A 313 28.97 -7.84 22.51
CA LYS A 313 30.29 -7.63 23.12
C LYS A 313 31.23 -6.97 22.10
N GLY A 314 31.77 -5.80 22.45
CA GLY A 314 32.68 -5.02 21.60
C GLY A 314 32.02 -3.94 20.72
N ASP A 315 30.71 -3.78 20.82
CA ASP A 315 29.99 -2.71 20.15
C ASP A 315 30.24 -1.33 20.78
N THR A 316 30.11 -0.31 19.96
CA THR A 316 30.09 1.10 20.34
C THR A 316 28.94 1.78 19.60
N LEU A 317 28.39 2.87 20.12
CA LEU A 317 27.33 3.60 19.41
C LEU A 317 27.79 4.05 18.02
N GLU A 318 29.07 4.39 17.83
CA GLU A 318 29.64 4.73 16.52
C GLU A 318 29.58 3.55 15.53
N LYS A 319 29.99 2.34 15.95
CA LYS A 319 29.94 1.13 15.10
C LYS A 319 28.50 0.74 14.76
N ILE A 320 27.60 0.85 15.73
CA ILE A 320 26.18 0.55 15.55
C ILE A 320 25.53 1.57 14.61
N ALA A 321 25.83 2.86 14.77
CA ALA A 321 25.28 3.91 13.92
C ALA A 321 25.71 3.75 12.46
N LYS A 322 27.01 3.51 12.23
CA LYS A 322 27.57 3.32 10.88
C LYS A 322 27.01 2.08 10.17
N SER A 323 26.88 0.96 10.87
CA SER A 323 26.38 -0.30 10.30
C SER A 323 24.87 -0.26 10.00
N ASN A 324 24.13 0.63 10.64
CA ASN A 324 22.68 0.76 10.50
C ASN A 324 22.24 2.07 9.82
N ALA A 325 23.15 2.75 9.12
CA ALA A 325 22.89 4.00 8.39
C ALA A 325 22.14 5.06 9.24
N THR A 326 22.50 5.19 10.51
CA THR A 326 21.97 6.17 11.45
C THR A 326 23.11 6.99 12.08
N THR A 327 22.83 7.81 13.09
CA THR A 327 23.84 8.62 13.79
C THR A 327 23.85 8.29 15.29
N VAL A 328 25.01 8.46 15.95
CA VAL A 328 25.14 8.26 17.39
C VAL A 328 24.10 9.09 18.18
N ASN A 329 23.96 10.37 17.83
CA ASN A 329 22.97 11.25 18.46
C ASN A 329 21.53 10.75 18.28
N ARG A 330 21.22 10.10 17.16
CA ARG A 330 19.91 9.52 16.91
C ARG A 330 19.64 8.32 17.80
N ILE A 331 20.64 7.45 17.98
CA ILE A 331 20.52 6.32 18.91
C ILE A 331 20.39 6.85 20.34
N ILE A 332 21.09 7.93 20.69
CA ILE A 332 20.97 8.57 22.00
C ILE A 332 19.55 9.10 22.23
N GLU A 333 19.01 9.87 21.29
CA GLU A 333 17.69 10.49 21.39
C GLU A 333 16.54 9.47 21.36
N ASP A 334 16.60 8.48 20.46
CA ASP A 334 15.54 7.47 20.33
C ASP A 334 15.52 6.46 21.50
N ASN A 335 16.56 6.46 22.35
CA ASN A 335 16.74 5.50 23.44
C ASN A 335 17.06 6.14 24.81
N ASN A 336 16.95 7.47 24.94
CA ASN A 336 17.23 8.24 26.15
C ASN A 336 18.59 7.93 26.83
N ILE A 337 19.66 7.78 26.04
CA ILE A 337 20.99 7.42 26.56
C ILE A 337 21.69 8.66 27.13
N GLN A 338 21.94 8.68 28.44
CA GLN A 338 22.58 9.82 29.12
C GLN A 338 24.10 9.91 28.85
N ASP A 339 24.77 8.76 28.74
CA ASP A 339 26.21 8.66 28.45
C ASP A 339 26.43 7.74 27.26
N LYS A 340 26.88 8.32 26.14
CA LYS A 340 27.08 7.63 24.86
C LYS A 340 28.07 6.46 24.93
N ASN A 341 28.94 6.43 25.95
CA ASN A 341 29.96 5.41 26.12
C ASN A 341 29.49 4.24 27.00
N LYS A 342 28.31 4.32 27.63
CA LYS A 342 27.80 3.33 28.58
C LYS A 342 26.61 2.55 28.02
N ILE A 343 26.87 1.77 26.96
CA ILE A 343 25.92 0.78 26.46
C ILE A 343 26.26 -0.62 26.99
N LYS A 344 25.24 -1.40 27.38
CA LYS A 344 25.43 -2.74 27.97
C LYS A 344 25.20 -3.83 26.91
N VAL A 345 25.98 -4.90 26.95
CA VAL A 345 25.71 -6.09 26.12
C VAL A 345 24.31 -6.62 26.45
N GLY A 346 23.51 -6.87 25.43
CA GLY A 346 22.09 -7.24 25.54
C GLY A 346 21.11 -6.06 25.60
N GLN A 347 21.58 -4.82 25.73
CA GLN A 347 20.73 -3.62 25.62
C GLN A 347 20.18 -3.49 24.21
N VAL A 348 18.90 -3.14 24.04
CA VAL A 348 18.26 -3.03 22.74
C VAL A 348 18.11 -1.56 22.32
N LEU A 349 18.50 -1.24 21.08
CA LEU A 349 18.57 0.13 20.54
C LEU A 349 17.67 0.33 19.30
N PHE A 350 16.91 1.44 19.27
CA PHE A 350 15.99 1.83 18.20
C PHE A 350 16.54 2.98 17.32
N PHE A 351 16.23 3.01 16.02
CA PHE A 351 16.62 4.11 15.10
C PHE A 351 15.71 4.23 13.86
N GLY A 352 15.21 5.44 13.53
CA GLY A 352 14.40 5.77 12.32
C GLY A 352 15.21 6.16 11.06
N VAL A 353 14.60 6.13 9.86
CA VAL A 353 15.25 6.38 8.55
C VAL A 353 15.13 7.86 8.11
N SER A 354 16.24 8.49 7.70
CA SER A 354 16.31 9.89 7.29
C SER A 354 16.60 10.08 5.80
N GLU A 355 15.89 10.99 5.13
CA GLU A 355 16.15 11.46 3.76
C GLU A 355 16.57 12.94 3.76
N SER A 356 17.36 13.38 2.78
CA SER A 356 17.69 14.80 2.61
C SER A 356 16.83 15.41 1.51
N TYR A 357 16.17 16.53 1.80
CA TYR A 357 15.31 17.28 0.88
C TYR A 357 15.80 18.71 0.73
N SER A 358 16.00 19.19 -0.50
CA SER A 358 16.35 20.60 -0.75
C SER A 358 15.07 21.41 -0.95
N VAL A 359 14.86 22.42 -0.10
CA VAL A 359 13.71 23.33 -0.15
C VAL A 359 13.68 24.02 -1.51
N LYS A 360 12.53 23.99 -2.18
CA LYS A 360 12.27 24.63 -3.46
C LYS A 360 11.52 25.95 -3.25
N SER A 361 11.51 26.80 -4.26
CA SER A 361 10.69 28.01 -4.24
C SER A 361 9.21 27.64 -4.05
N GLY A 362 8.55 28.25 -3.06
CA GLY A 362 7.16 27.96 -2.70
C GLY A 362 6.97 26.84 -1.67
N ASP A 363 8.02 26.11 -1.30
CA ASP A 363 7.90 25.10 -0.24
C ASP A 363 7.61 25.75 1.12
N THR A 364 6.74 25.11 1.91
CA THR A 364 6.53 25.38 3.33
C THR A 364 6.88 24.15 4.16
N LEU A 365 7.25 24.31 5.44
CA LEU A 365 7.46 23.14 6.31
C LEU A 365 6.22 22.25 6.40
N ALA A 366 5.03 22.85 6.35
CA ALA A 366 3.77 22.12 6.30
C ALA A 366 3.64 21.26 5.02
N GLY A 367 3.95 21.85 3.85
CA GLY A 367 3.95 21.13 2.57
C GLY A 367 4.98 20.00 2.53
N ILE A 368 6.19 20.24 3.06
CA ILE A 368 7.25 19.24 3.14
C ILE A 368 6.88 18.14 4.15
N ALA A 369 6.41 18.48 5.35
CA ALA A 369 5.93 17.53 6.36
C ALA A 369 4.87 16.59 5.77
N LYS A 370 3.88 17.18 5.10
CA LYS A 370 2.83 16.45 4.39
C LYS A 370 3.40 15.55 3.30
N LYS A 371 4.28 16.06 2.43
CA LYS A 371 4.92 15.31 1.34
C LYS A 371 5.68 14.08 1.84
N PHE A 372 6.38 14.21 2.95
CA PHE A 372 7.25 13.17 3.47
C PHE A 372 6.63 12.30 4.58
N GLY A 373 5.37 12.57 4.96
CA GLY A 373 4.70 11.81 6.01
C GLY A 373 5.38 11.98 7.37
N THR A 374 5.66 13.22 7.74
CA THR A 374 6.25 13.62 9.03
C THR A 374 5.55 14.88 9.55
N THR A 375 5.97 15.47 10.67
CA THR A 375 5.33 16.67 11.24
C THR A 375 6.18 17.93 11.07
N ILE A 376 5.54 19.10 11.14
CA ILE A 376 6.22 20.41 11.05
C ILE A 376 7.22 20.53 12.19
N GLU A 377 6.80 20.18 13.40
CA GLU A 377 7.58 20.24 14.64
C GLU A 377 8.80 19.32 14.55
N LYS A 378 8.63 18.14 13.93
CA LYS A 378 9.72 17.19 13.76
C LYS A 378 10.74 17.68 12.73
N ILE A 379 10.31 18.20 11.59
CA ILE A 379 11.23 18.82 10.62
C ILE A 379 11.93 20.02 11.27
N ALA A 380 11.19 20.86 11.99
CA ALA A 380 11.75 22.03 12.64
C ALA A 380 12.82 21.66 13.68
N LYS A 381 12.51 20.70 14.56
CA LYS A 381 13.43 20.16 15.56
C LYS A 381 14.66 19.53 14.91
N ASP A 382 14.47 18.65 13.92
CA ASP A 382 15.55 17.92 13.25
C ASP A 382 16.51 18.82 12.47
N ASN A 383 16.03 20.00 12.06
CA ASN A 383 16.77 20.96 11.25
C ASN A 383 17.10 22.26 11.99
N LYS A 384 16.88 22.29 13.31
CA LYS A 384 17.12 23.45 14.17
C LYS A 384 16.48 24.74 13.61
N ILE A 385 15.24 24.62 13.14
CA ILE A 385 14.46 25.74 12.61
C ILE A 385 13.63 26.32 13.75
N SER A 386 13.97 27.53 14.17
CA SER A 386 13.27 28.28 15.22
C SER A 386 11.98 28.94 14.72
N ASN A 387 11.94 29.37 13.45
CA ASN A 387 10.74 29.93 12.82
C ASN A 387 10.22 29.00 11.73
N ILE A 388 9.15 28.25 12.04
CA ILE A 388 8.57 27.23 11.16
C ILE A 388 7.98 27.81 9.86
N ASN A 389 7.68 29.11 9.84
CA ASN A 389 7.12 29.81 8.69
C ASN A 389 8.19 30.37 7.74
N ASN A 390 9.48 30.24 8.09
CA ASN A 390 10.57 30.79 7.30
C ASN A 390 11.63 29.73 7.00
N ILE A 391 11.59 29.18 5.78
CA ILE A 391 12.59 28.25 5.26
C ILE A 391 13.17 28.78 3.94
N ALA A 392 14.49 28.83 3.86
CA ALA A 392 15.18 29.36 2.68
C ALA A 392 15.18 28.33 1.54
N VAL A 393 14.93 28.80 0.32
CA VAL A 393 15.11 28.02 -0.92
C VAL A 393 16.57 27.54 -1.01
N GLY A 394 16.76 26.29 -1.42
CA GLY A 394 18.05 25.62 -1.47
C GLY A 394 18.50 25.03 -0.12
N LYS A 395 17.84 25.36 1.00
CA LYS A 395 18.18 24.77 2.31
C LYS A 395 17.93 23.26 2.26
N LYS A 396 18.96 22.48 2.60
CA LYS A 396 18.83 21.03 2.77
C LYS A 396 18.22 20.73 4.14
N LEU A 397 17.04 20.15 4.13
CA LEU A 397 16.36 19.64 5.31
C LEU A 397 16.59 18.13 5.42
N LYS A 398 16.95 17.68 6.62
CA LYS A 398 16.86 16.31 7.06
C LYS A 398 15.41 15.98 7.36
N ILE A 399 14.83 15.09 6.57
CA ILE A 399 13.44 14.68 6.67
C ILE A 399 13.38 13.22 7.10
N ASN A 400 12.91 12.99 8.32
CA ASN A 400 12.67 11.63 8.82
C ASN A 400 11.29 11.18 8.33
N LYS A 401 11.27 10.20 7.42
CA LYS A 401 10.04 9.63 6.87
C LYS A 401 9.42 8.68 7.88
N TYR A 402 8.13 8.83 8.17
CA TYR A 402 7.36 7.72 8.74
C TYR A 402 6.64 6.99 7.61
N LEU A 403 6.61 5.66 7.69
CA LEU A 403 5.69 4.87 6.89
C LEU A 403 4.27 5.32 7.27
N ARG A 404 3.57 6.07 6.40
CA ARG A 404 2.19 6.59 6.59
C ARG A 404 1.10 5.53 6.84
N HIS A 405 1.52 4.30 7.06
CA HIS A 405 0.71 3.09 7.08
C HIS A 405 0.80 2.40 8.45
N LYS A 406 1.95 2.48 9.12
CA LYS A 406 2.14 1.81 10.43
C LYS A 406 1.71 2.78 11.55
N PRO A 407 0.85 2.37 12.49
CA PRO A 407 0.65 3.11 13.74
C PRO A 407 1.97 3.39 14.45
N SER A 408 2.05 4.43 15.29
CA SER A 408 3.26 4.61 16.11
C SER A 408 3.49 3.38 17.00
N ASN A 409 4.74 3.04 17.34
CA ASN A 409 5.00 1.92 18.26
C ASN A 409 4.34 2.17 19.63
N SER A 410 4.21 3.44 20.05
CA SER A 410 3.45 3.81 21.26
C SER A 410 1.97 3.43 21.13
N ALA A 411 1.33 3.78 20.00
CA ALA A 411 -0.06 3.40 19.74
C ALA A 411 -0.22 1.87 19.67
N LEU A 412 0.68 1.15 19.01
CA LEU A 412 0.65 -0.32 18.97
C LEU A 412 0.79 -0.92 20.37
N ASN A 413 1.75 -0.43 21.17
CA ASN A 413 1.93 -0.90 22.54
C ASN A 413 0.67 -0.64 23.38
N GLN A 414 0.05 0.54 23.29
CA GLN A 414 -1.21 0.81 23.96
C GLN A 414 -2.32 -0.16 23.51
N ILE A 415 -2.45 -0.40 22.20
CA ILE A 415 -3.45 -1.34 21.65
C ILE A 415 -3.26 -2.75 22.21
N PHE A 416 -2.03 -3.28 22.19
CA PHE A 416 -1.76 -4.64 22.64
C PHE A 416 -1.75 -4.78 24.17
N ASN A 417 -1.32 -3.75 24.91
CA ASN A 417 -1.42 -3.71 26.37
C ASN A 417 -2.89 -3.82 26.84
N ASN A 418 -3.82 -3.15 26.16
CA ASN A 418 -5.25 -3.20 26.48
C ASN A 418 -5.86 -4.61 26.40
N ILE A 419 -5.20 -5.54 25.72
CA ILE A 419 -5.68 -6.91 25.53
C ILE A 419 -4.75 -7.97 26.13
N GLY A 420 -3.80 -7.56 26.98
CA GLY A 420 -2.86 -8.46 27.64
C GLY A 420 -1.76 -9.03 26.72
N LEU A 421 -1.52 -8.42 25.56
CA LEU A 421 -0.48 -8.81 24.59
C LEU A 421 0.69 -7.81 24.53
N GLY A 422 0.97 -7.07 25.61
CA GLY A 422 2.00 -6.03 25.65
C GLY A 422 3.42 -6.47 25.23
N ASN A 423 3.70 -7.77 25.29
CA ASN A 423 4.97 -8.38 24.93
C ASN A 423 5.00 -8.94 23.49
N LEU A 424 3.98 -8.67 22.67
CA LEU A 424 3.91 -9.15 21.29
C LEU A 424 5.05 -8.56 20.46
N ASN A 425 5.74 -9.41 19.69
CA ASN A 425 6.70 -8.92 18.70
C ASN A 425 5.96 -8.22 17.55
N LEU A 426 6.00 -6.88 17.54
CA LEU A 426 5.30 -6.05 16.54
C LEU A 426 5.84 -6.19 15.11
N ASP A 427 6.98 -6.85 14.91
CA ASP A 427 7.57 -7.08 13.58
C ASP A 427 6.87 -8.21 12.81
N ILE A 428 6.02 -9.00 13.47
CA ILE A 428 5.17 -10.02 12.82
C ILE A 428 3.90 -9.42 12.22
N LEU A 429 3.62 -8.14 12.49
CA LEU A 429 2.43 -7.45 12.01
C LEU A 429 2.69 -6.85 10.65
N GLU A 430 2.05 -7.42 9.63
CA GLU A 430 2.00 -6.83 8.31
C GLU A 430 0.86 -5.81 8.22
N PHE A 431 1.23 -4.58 7.87
CA PHE A 431 0.33 -3.44 7.74
C PHE A 431 0.11 -3.19 6.23
N SER A 432 -1.12 -3.40 5.74
CA SER A 432 -1.45 -3.22 4.32
C SER A 432 -1.54 -1.74 3.94
N LYS A 433 -1.02 -1.32 2.78
CA LYS A 433 -0.91 0.12 2.37
C LYS A 433 -2.17 1.00 2.49
N ASN A 434 -3.35 0.43 2.74
CA ASN A 434 -4.62 1.13 2.95
C ASN A 434 -5.05 1.08 4.43
N HIS A 435 -4.41 1.87 5.30
CA HIS A 435 -4.82 2.06 6.70
C HIS A 435 -5.87 3.15 6.85
N THR A 436 -6.92 3.08 6.05
CA THR A 436 -8.05 4.01 6.20
C THR A 436 -9.30 3.18 6.15
N ALA A 437 -10.10 3.27 7.21
CA ALA A 437 -11.49 2.85 7.19
C ALA A 437 -12.15 3.47 5.96
N LYS A 438 -12.72 2.63 5.10
CA LYS A 438 -13.46 3.06 3.93
C LYS A 438 -14.95 2.91 4.21
N PRO A 439 -15.76 3.94 3.93
CA PRO A 439 -17.20 3.82 4.11
C PRO A 439 -17.92 3.16 2.90
N THR A 440 -19.25 3.05 3.02
CA THR A 440 -20.26 2.44 2.12
C THR A 440 -19.89 2.38 0.64
N GLY A 441 -19.30 1.25 0.21
CA GLY A 441 -19.23 0.86 -1.20
C GLY A 441 -17.83 0.82 -1.83
N SER A 442 -16.74 1.09 -1.12
CA SER A 442 -15.44 1.36 -1.74
C SER A 442 -14.78 0.18 -2.48
N ILE A 443 -14.93 0.14 -3.79
CA ILE A 443 -14.40 -0.92 -4.66
C ILE A 443 -12.99 -0.60 -5.17
N SER A 444 -11.99 -1.17 -4.50
CA SER A 444 -10.82 -1.77 -5.15
C SER A 444 -10.59 -3.14 -4.50
N ASN A 445 -10.99 -4.21 -5.20
CA ASN A 445 -10.93 -5.65 -4.91
C ASN A 445 -11.34 -6.24 -3.55
N SER A 446 -11.71 -5.47 -2.54
CA SER A 446 -12.39 -6.02 -1.36
C SER A 446 -12.98 -4.90 -0.51
N ALA A 447 -14.30 -4.68 -0.60
CA ALA A 447 -15.20 -4.06 0.37
C ALA A 447 -16.37 -3.31 -0.30
N GLN A 448 -17.61 -3.71 -0.04
CA GLN A 448 -18.82 -2.89 -0.18
C GLN A 448 -19.22 -2.38 1.23
N GLN A 449 -20.23 -1.52 1.36
CA GLN A 449 -20.87 -1.31 2.67
C GLN A 449 -22.28 -0.72 2.49
N PHE A 450 -23.15 -0.95 3.48
CA PHE A 450 -24.29 -0.12 3.88
C PHE A 450 -24.17 0.15 5.41
N ASN A 451 -24.51 1.34 5.91
CA ASN A 451 -24.65 1.67 7.36
C ASN A 451 -23.40 1.58 8.28
N ASN A 452 -22.38 2.43 8.07
CA ASN A 452 -21.18 2.57 8.93
C ASN A 452 -20.43 1.23 9.24
N MET A 453 -20.22 0.38 8.24
CA MET A 453 -19.60 -0.94 8.35
C MET A 453 -18.42 -1.14 7.37
N ILE A 454 -17.17 -1.19 7.83
CA ILE A 454 -15.98 -1.40 6.98
C ILE A 454 -15.88 -2.85 6.53
N GLU A 455 -15.99 -3.17 5.24
CA GLU A 455 -15.72 -4.54 4.78
C GLU A 455 -14.21 -4.81 4.60
N LEU A 456 -13.75 -6.01 4.97
CA LEU A 456 -12.40 -6.50 4.77
C LEU A 456 -12.47 -7.92 4.21
N SER A 457 -11.69 -8.23 3.18
CA SER A 457 -11.55 -9.60 2.70
C SER A 457 -10.24 -10.19 3.19
N THR A 458 -10.29 -11.42 3.70
CA THR A 458 -9.11 -12.21 4.09
C THR A 458 -8.87 -13.33 3.09
N PRO A 459 -7.60 -13.73 2.89
CA PRO A 459 -7.28 -14.86 2.01
C PRO A 459 -7.68 -16.24 2.57
N VAL A 460 -8.34 -16.28 3.73
CA VAL A 460 -8.66 -17.49 4.48
C VAL A 460 -10.08 -17.93 4.10
N ALA A 461 -10.21 -19.05 3.39
CA ALA A 461 -11.51 -19.63 3.04
C ALA A 461 -12.28 -20.07 4.29
N LYS A 462 -13.61 -19.97 4.25
CA LYS A 462 -14.56 -20.43 5.30
C LYS A 462 -14.24 -21.82 5.87
N GLU A 463 -13.67 -22.71 5.05
CA GLU A 463 -13.27 -24.07 5.40
C GLU A 463 -12.13 -24.17 6.42
N ALA A 464 -11.26 -23.15 6.51
CA ALA A 464 -10.18 -23.11 7.50
C ALA A 464 -10.66 -22.70 8.90
N VAL A 465 -11.90 -22.21 9.01
CA VAL A 465 -12.50 -21.72 10.26
C VAL A 465 -13.22 -22.85 11.02
N ASN A 466 -13.67 -23.92 10.35
CA ASN A 466 -14.70 -24.80 10.93
C ASN A 466 -14.47 -26.31 11.01
N ASN A 467 -13.41 -26.96 10.49
CA ASN A 467 -13.38 -28.44 10.56
C ASN A 467 -12.02 -29.08 10.93
N GLN A 468 -11.90 -29.47 12.21
CA GLN A 468 -11.45 -30.82 12.54
C GLN A 468 -12.49 -31.83 12.03
N LYS A 469 -12.17 -32.59 10.96
CA LYS A 469 -12.34 -34.07 10.85
C LYS A 469 -12.11 -34.59 9.41
N VAL A 470 -11.24 -35.61 9.38
CA VAL A 470 -10.99 -36.76 8.49
C VAL A 470 -11.26 -36.69 6.96
N LYS A 471 -10.26 -37.23 6.24
CA LYS A 471 -10.02 -37.35 4.79
C LYS A 471 -11.10 -38.09 3.98
N GLU A 472 -11.24 -37.67 2.73
CA GLU A 472 -11.27 -38.57 1.56
C GLU A 472 -10.17 -38.16 0.55
N PRO A 473 -9.54 -39.12 -0.16
CA PRO A 473 -8.44 -38.82 -1.08
C PRO A 473 -8.95 -38.31 -2.43
N PRO A 474 -8.50 -37.13 -2.92
CA PRO A 474 -8.81 -36.69 -4.28
C PRO A 474 -7.91 -37.37 -5.31
N LYS A 475 -8.50 -37.66 -6.48
CA LYS A 475 -7.89 -38.36 -7.62
C LYS A 475 -6.65 -37.64 -8.19
N ILE A 476 -5.66 -38.44 -8.55
CA ILE A 476 -4.36 -38.05 -9.11
C ILE A 476 -4.54 -37.58 -10.57
N ASP A 477 -4.17 -36.34 -10.87
CA ASP A 477 -4.01 -35.87 -12.26
C ASP A 477 -2.53 -35.85 -12.66
N LYS A 478 -2.20 -36.48 -13.78
CA LYS A 478 -0.81 -36.70 -14.25
C LYS A 478 -0.40 -35.56 -15.17
N ASN A 479 0.49 -34.66 -14.71
CA ASN A 479 0.99 -33.55 -15.53
C ASN A 479 2.43 -33.78 -16.03
N LYS A 480 2.66 -33.51 -17.32
CA LYS A 480 3.93 -33.54 -18.07
C LYS A 480 4.41 -32.12 -18.42
N THR A 481 5.72 -31.95 -18.57
CA THR A 481 6.40 -30.69 -19.00
C THR A 481 6.35 -30.49 -20.54
N GLN A 482 6.28 -29.24 -21.04
CA GLN A 482 6.26 -28.93 -22.48
C GLN A 482 7.67 -28.83 -23.11
N LEU A 483 7.77 -29.10 -24.42
CA LEU A 483 8.99 -29.22 -25.22
C LEU A 483 9.91 -27.98 -25.28
N ASN A 484 9.46 -26.80 -24.84
CA ASN A 484 10.21 -25.53 -24.90
C ASN A 484 10.91 -25.13 -23.58
N GLY A 485 10.87 -25.99 -22.55
CA GLY A 485 11.54 -25.73 -21.26
C GLY A 485 10.81 -24.77 -20.32
N ASN A 486 9.60 -24.29 -20.67
CA ASN A 486 8.75 -23.53 -19.75
C ASN A 486 7.81 -24.46 -18.97
N THR A 487 7.79 -24.32 -17.64
CA THR A 487 6.82 -24.98 -16.76
C THR A 487 5.54 -24.15 -16.62
N LYS A 488 4.39 -24.84 -16.52
CA LYS A 488 3.06 -24.25 -16.30
C LYS A 488 3.06 -23.43 -15.00
N ASP A 489 2.32 -22.31 -14.97
CA ASP A 489 2.33 -21.35 -13.86
C ASP A 489 1.95 -21.99 -12.53
N VAL A 490 2.94 -22.16 -11.66
CA VAL A 490 2.74 -22.55 -10.26
C VAL A 490 2.42 -21.28 -9.50
N LYS A 491 1.23 -21.23 -8.88
CA LYS A 491 0.88 -20.17 -7.92
C LYS A 491 1.31 -20.62 -6.54
N VAL A 492 2.45 -20.11 -6.08
CA VAL A 492 2.81 -20.21 -4.66
C VAL A 492 1.96 -19.17 -3.92
N LYS A 493 1.12 -19.60 -2.98
CA LYS A 493 0.51 -18.66 -2.01
C LYS A 493 1.63 -18.11 -1.14
N ILE A 494 2.11 -16.91 -1.43
CA ILE A 494 3.09 -16.20 -0.60
C ILE A 494 2.30 -15.48 0.49
N SER A 495 2.27 -16.07 1.69
CA SER A 495 1.58 -15.52 2.86
C SER A 495 2.41 -14.51 3.67
N ASP A 496 3.70 -14.36 3.35
CA ASP A 496 4.68 -13.75 4.26
C ASP A 496 5.46 -12.56 3.64
N GLY A 497 5.03 -12.04 2.47
CA GLY A 497 5.74 -10.95 1.77
C GLY A 497 7.20 -11.25 1.39
N MET A 498 7.57 -12.53 1.28
CA MET A 498 8.92 -12.99 0.97
C MET A 498 9.06 -13.33 -0.51
N ALA A 499 10.25 -13.12 -1.07
CA ALA A 499 10.59 -13.79 -2.32
C ALA A 499 10.76 -15.30 -2.05
N VAL A 500 10.49 -16.14 -3.05
CA VAL A 500 10.50 -17.59 -2.89
C VAL A 500 11.35 -18.25 -3.96
N ILE A 501 12.32 -19.05 -3.55
CA ILE A 501 12.95 -20.07 -4.39
C ILE A 501 12.21 -21.37 -4.12
N TYR A 502 11.42 -21.82 -5.10
CA TYR A 502 10.66 -23.07 -5.03
C TYR A 502 11.31 -24.11 -5.94
N THR A 503 11.61 -25.29 -5.41
CA THR A 503 12.14 -26.41 -6.19
C THR A 503 11.19 -27.60 -6.10
N PHE A 504 10.58 -27.97 -7.22
CA PHE A 504 9.84 -29.21 -7.35
C PHE A 504 10.79 -30.34 -7.74
N GLN A 505 10.90 -31.34 -6.87
CA GLN A 505 11.80 -32.47 -7.07
C GLN A 505 11.19 -33.48 -8.02
N ASP A 506 11.83 -33.63 -9.17
CA ASP A 506 11.76 -34.87 -9.94
C ASP A 506 12.89 -35.81 -9.52
N MET A 507 12.51 -37.05 -9.29
CA MET A 507 13.36 -38.15 -8.85
C MET A 507 13.39 -39.29 -9.89
N ASP A 508 12.51 -39.22 -10.90
CA ASP A 508 12.17 -40.30 -11.82
C ASP A 508 12.93 -40.17 -13.17
N TYR A 509 14.24 -39.95 -13.10
CA TYR A 509 15.13 -39.82 -14.28
C TYR A 509 16.43 -40.61 -14.10
N GLY A 510 17.04 -41.11 -15.19
CA GLY A 510 18.31 -41.86 -15.19
C GLY A 510 19.50 -41.12 -14.55
N PRO A 511 20.56 -41.81 -14.09
CA PRO A 511 21.58 -41.18 -13.25
C PRO A 511 22.41 -40.13 -13.99
N PHE A 512 22.38 -40.17 -15.33
CA PHE A 512 22.97 -39.23 -16.27
C PHE A 512 21.94 -38.61 -17.21
N GLU A 513 20.65 -38.82 -16.96
CA GLU A 513 19.59 -38.24 -17.76
C GLU A 513 19.23 -36.85 -17.25
N GLU A 514 18.71 -36.04 -18.16
CA GLU A 514 18.01 -34.83 -17.79
C GLU A 514 16.76 -35.17 -16.97
N PRO A 515 16.40 -34.37 -15.95
CA PRO A 515 15.12 -34.47 -15.27
C PRO A 515 13.98 -34.45 -16.29
N LYS A 516 12.82 -35.01 -15.96
CA LYS A 516 11.65 -34.99 -16.84
C LYS A 516 10.65 -33.93 -16.40
N GLU A 517 10.39 -33.85 -15.09
CA GLU A 517 9.29 -33.04 -14.52
C GLU A 517 9.74 -32.03 -13.46
N GLY A 518 11.03 -32.01 -13.13
CA GLY A 518 11.54 -31.22 -12.02
C GLY A 518 11.90 -29.81 -12.45
N TYR A 519 11.65 -28.82 -11.59
CA TYR A 519 11.90 -27.43 -11.90
C TYR A 519 12.19 -26.60 -10.65
N THR A 520 12.87 -25.48 -10.88
CA THR A 520 13.12 -24.44 -9.88
C THR A 520 12.50 -23.15 -10.39
N VAL A 521 11.81 -22.42 -9.51
CA VAL A 521 11.22 -21.12 -9.79
C VAL A 521 11.66 -20.11 -8.75
N PHE A 522 11.93 -18.89 -9.18
CA PHE A 522 12.13 -17.73 -8.33
C PHE A 522 10.95 -16.77 -8.47
N TYR A 523 10.24 -16.54 -7.36
CA TYR A 523 9.17 -15.57 -7.25
C TYR A 523 9.65 -14.33 -6.49
N ASP A 524 9.21 -13.15 -6.91
CA ASP A 524 9.35 -11.95 -6.10
C ASP A 524 8.40 -11.96 -4.89
N HIS A 525 8.53 -10.94 -4.05
CA HIS A 525 7.72 -10.77 -2.85
C HIS A 525 6.23 -10.48 -3.11
N LEU A 526 5.84 -10.26 -4.36
CA LEU A 526 4.48 -10.03 -4.81
C LEU A 526 3.88 -11.27 -5.49
N GLY A 527 4.64 -12.38 -5.57
CA GLY A 527 4.21 -13.61 -6.24
C GLY A 527 4.41 -13.63 -7.74
N ASN A 528 5.11 -12.64 -8.32
CA ASN A 528 5.44 -12.66 -9.74
C ASN A 528 6.60 -13.63 -9.99
N LYS A 529 6.43 -14.50 -10.99
CA LYS A 529 7.50 -15.39 -11.48
C LYS A 529 8.59 -14.54 -12.15
N LEU A 530 9.78 -14.47 -11.54
CA LEU A 530 10.93 -13.75 -12.09
C LEU A 530 11.76 -14.63 -13.02
N PHE A 531 11.89 -15.91 -12.69
CA PHE A 531 12.72 -16.85 -13.45
C PHE A 531 12.34 -18.30 -13.11
N SER A 532 12.44 -19.20 -14.08
CA SER A 532 12.27 -20.63 -13.86
C SER A 532 13.16 -21.44 -14.80
N PHE A 533 13.59 -22.60 -14.34
CA PHE A 533 14.40 -23.53 -15.12
C PHE A 533 14.18 -24.96 -14.66
N LYS A 534 14.66 -25.88 -15.48
CA LYS A 534 14.55 -27.31 -15.23
C LYS A 534 15.60 -27.78 -14.23
N SER A 535 15.18 -28.57 -13.25
CA SER A 535 16.06 -29.02 -12.18
C SER A 535 15.61 -30.34 -11.58
N GLY A 536 16.52 -31.21 -11.19
CA GLY A 536 16.19 -32.53 -10.61
C GLY A 536 16.82 -32.73 -9.25
N SER A 537 16.35 -33.73 -8.51
CA SER A 537 16.85 -34.00 -7.17
C SER A 537 17.15 -35.46 -6.88
N ARG A 538 17.21 -36.30 -7.93
CA ARG A 538 17.54 -37.72 -7.79
C ARG A 538 18.80 -37.92 -6.93
N VAL A 539 18.59 -38.70 -5.88
CA VAL A 539 19.62 -39.06 -4.92
C VAL A 539 20.38 -40.30 -5.39
N SER A 540 21.70 -40.30 -5.21
CA SER A 540 22.49 -41.51 -5.43
C SER A 540 22.17 -42.58 -4.38
N SER A 541 22.46 -43.84 -4.67
CA SER A 541 22.34 -44.94 -3.71
C SER A 541 23.20 -44.76 -2.45
N LYS A 542 24.19 -43.87 -2.48
CA LYS A 542 25.06 -43.54 -1.35
C LYS A 542 24.51 -42.40 -0.48
N ALA A 543 23.38 -41.80 -0.84
CA ALA A 543 22.81 -40.67 -0.12
C ALA A 543 22.34 -41.07 1.29
N LYS A 544 22.40 -40.11 2.23
CA LYS A 544 21.86 -40.32 3.59
C LYS A 544 20.34 -40.48 3.53
N SER A 545 19.77 -41.16 4.53
CA SER A 545 18.32 -41.25 4.69
C SER A 545 17.67 -39.86 4.67
N ASN A 546 16.54 -39.73 3.97
CA ASN A 546 15.79 -38.48 3.79
C ASN A 546 16.54 -37.36 3.03
N ALA A 547 17.57 -37.69 2.26
CA ALA A 547 18.27 -36.74 1.37
C ALA A 547 17.36 -36.20 0.24
N ASP A 548 16.29 -36.91 -0.09
CA ASP A 548 15.23 -36.56 -1.04
C ASP A 548 14.01 -35.88 -0.39
N GLY A 549 14.02 -35.75 0.94
CA GLY A 549 12.89 -35.21 1.70
C GLY A 549 12.49 -33.79 1.34
N THR A 550 11.28 -33.40 1.73
CA THR A 550 10.85 -32.00 1.64
C THR A 550 11.65 -31.10 2.58
N PHE A 551 11.64 -29.79 2.32
CA PHE A 551 12.24 -28.79 3.20
C PHE A 551 11.63 -27.41 2.99
N THR A 552 11.47 -26.69 4.10
CA THR A 552 11.10 -25.28 4.11
C THR A 552 12.06 -24.54 5.04
N GLY A 553 12.67 -23.47 4.54
CA GLY A 553 13.60 -22.63 5.29
C GLY A 553 13.93 -21.36 4.52
N PHE A 554 15.16 -20.88 4.66
CA PHE A 554 15.59 -19.62 4.02
C PHE A 554 16.81 -19.81 3.16
N TYR A 555 16.89 -19.06 2.07
CA TYR A 555 18.16 -18.83 1.37
C TYR A 555 19.16 -18.15 2.30
N THR A 556 20.44 -18.50 2.18
CA THR A 556 21.52 -17.96 3.02
C THR A 556 22.54 -17.17 2.21
N ILE A 557 23.19 -17.80 1.23
CA ILE A 557 24.27 -17.16 0.47
C ILE A 557 24.48 -17.81 -0.90
N ILE A 558 24.90 -17.01 -1.88
CA ILE A 558 25.47 -17.43 -3.16
C ILE A 558 26.97 -17.60 -3.01
N SER A 559 27.50 -18.77 -3.40
CA SER A 559 28.93 -18.95 -3.65
C SER A 559 29.16 -18.98 -5.16
N GLY A 560 30.16 -18.25 -5.65
CA GLY A 560 30.36 -18.04 -7.09
C GLY A 560 29.35 -17.04 -7.64
N GLY A 561 28.62 -17.41 -8.70
CA GLY A 561 27.56 -16.59 -9.28
C GLY A 561 27.93 -15.90 -10.59
N THR A 562 29.09 -16.23 -11.16
CA THR A 562 29.51 -15.76 -12.49
C THR A 562 30.02 -16.94 -13.32
N ARG A 563 29.98 -16.79 -14.65
CA ARG A 563 30.51 -17.79 -15.59
C ARG A 563 31.99 -18.14 -15.35
N THR A 564 32.75 -17.20 -14.81
CA THR A 564 34.18 -17.35 -14.47
C THR A 564 34.43 -17.99 -13.10
N SER A 565 33.40 -18.15 -12.28
CA SER A 565 33.52 -18.80 -10.98
C SER A 565 33.83 -20.28 -11.15
N GLN A 566 34.82 -20.80 -10.43
CA GLN A 566 35.14 -22.22 -10.39
C GLN A 566 35.05 -22.74 -8.96
N LEU A 567 33.87 -23.21 -8.57
CA LEU A 567 33.71 -23.95 -7.31
C LEU A 567 34.25 -25.39 -7.49
N GLY A 568 34.28 -26.20 -6.43
CA GLY A 568 34.62 -27.62 -6.59
C GLY A 568 33.73 -28.29 -7.64
N ALA A 569 34.28 -29.24 -8.40
CA ALA A 569 33.64 -29.89 -9.56
C ALA A 569 32.20 -30.40 -9.31
N ALA A 570 31.88 -30.74 -8.05
CA ALA A 570 30.51 -31.08 -7.64
C ALA A 570 29.47 -29.97 -7.90
N TYR A 571 29.88 -28.70 -7.77
CA TYR A 571 29.03 -27.51 -7.73
C TYR A 571 29.10 -26.63 -8.99
N GLY A 572 30.14 -26.79 -9.82
CA GLY A 572 30.30 -26.02 -11.05
C GLY A 572 30.60 -24.55 -10.77
N THR A 573 29.85 -23.64 -11.39
CA THR A 573 30.11 -22.20 -11.30
C THR A 573 29.38 -21.52 -10.14
N THR A 574 28.21 -22.04 -9.75
CA THR A 574 27.31 -21.36 -8.81
C THR A 574 26.64 -22.33 -7.85
N LYS A 575 26.59 -21.94 -6.57
CA LYS A 575 25.94 -22.70 -5.49
C LYS A 575 25.07 -21.80 -4.62
N ILE A 576 23.77 -22.06 -4.59
CA ILE A 576 22.77 -21.32 -3.81
C ILE A 576 22.44 -22.13 -2.55
N ARG A 577 22.83 -21.59 -1.39
CA ARG A 577 22.66 -22.27 -0.09
C ARG A 577 21.36 -21.84 0.59
N SER A 578 20.86 -22.72 1.44
CA SER A 578 19.72 -22.47 2.31
C SER A 578 20.03 -22.78 3.77
N THR A 579 19.04 -22.74 4.65
CA THR A 579 19.16 -23.15 6.06
C THR A 579 18.99 -24.65 6.25
N ASP A 580 18.91 -25.45 5.17
CA ASP A 580 18.81 -26.90 5.28
C ASP A 580 20.12 -27.47 5.85
N THR A 581 20.09 -27.95 7.09
CA THR A 581 21.24 -28.54 7.79
C THR A 581 21.76 -29.80 7.09
N ARG A 582 20.98 -30.40 6.18
CA ARG A 582 21.40 -31.52 5.32
C ARG A 582 22.26 -31.09 4.13
N ALA A 583 22.53 -29.79 3.98
CA ALA A 583 23.35 -29.21 2.91
C ALA A 583 22.84 -29.48 1.48
N ARG A 584 21.52 -29.33 1.28
CA ARG A 584 20.82 -29.65 0.03
C ARG A 584 20.56 -28.40 -0.80
N TRP A 585 21.60 -27.97 -1.51
CA TRP A 585 21.68 -26.70 -2.23
C TRP A 585 21.20 -26.81 -3.68
N VAL A 586 20.95 -25.67 -4.33
CA VAL A 586 20.76 -25.61 -5.79
C VAL A 586 22.12 -25.31 -6.43
N HIS A 587 22.56 -26.17 -7.35
CA HIS A 587 23.83 -25.98 -8.03
C HIS A 587 23.94 -26.72 -9.37
N GLY A 588 24.89 -26.26 -10.18
CA GLY A 588 25.29 -26.91 -11.42
C GLY A 588 26.38 -27.96 -11.22
N GLY A 589 27.27 -28.11 -12.20
CA GLY A 589 28.40 -29.05 -12.15
C GLY A 589 28.03 -30.52 -11.96
N GLY A 590 28.98 -31.28 -11.41
CA GLY A 590 28.89 -32.71 -11.16
C GLY A 590 30.28 -33.34 -11.20
N SER A 591 30.75 -33.85 -10.05
CA SER A 591 32.02 -34.57 -9.99
C SER A 591 32.02 -35.68 -11.03
N GLY A 592 33.07 -35.82 -11.84
CA GLY A 592 33.19 -36.84 -12.88
C GLY A 592 32.34 -36.63 -14.14
N LEU A 593 31.78 -35.43 -14.35
CA LEU A 593 31.39 -34.99 -15.69
C LEU A 593 32.64 -34.60 -16.50
N LYS A 594 32.59 -34.75 -17.83
CA LYS A 594 33.70 -34.38 -18.73
C LYS A 594 34.08 -32.90 -18.58
N ASP A 595 33.07 -32.03 -18.49
CA ASP A 595 33.24 -30.62 -18.17
C ASP A 595 32.16 -30.19 -17.16
N PRO A 596 32.47 -30.17 -15.86
CA PRO A 596 31.54 -29.71 -14.83
C PRO A 596 31.35 -28.19 -14.81
N TYR A 597 32.12 -27.44 -15.59
CA TYR A 597 32.04 -25.98 -15.69
C TYR A 597 31.41 -25.53 -17.00
N ALA A 598 31.00 -26.43 -17.89
CA ALA A 598 30.26 -26.10 -19.11
C ALA A 598 28.97 -25.34 -18.78
N GLU A 599 28.57 -24.39 -19.63
CA GLU A 599 27.32 -23.64 -19.49
C GLU A 599 26.10 -24.56 -19.41
N LYS A 600 26.11 -25.60 -20.26
CA LYS A 600 25.21 -26.76 -20.21
C LYS A 600 26.03 -28.03 -19.99
N GLN A 601 26.29 -28.37 -18.73
CA GLN A 601 26.97 -29.60 -18.37
C GLN A 601 26.05 -30.83 -18.44
N GLY A 602 26.65 -32.02 -18.52
CA GLY A 602 25.89 -33.27 -18.43
C GLY A 602 25.18 -33.43 -17.08
N TRP A 603 24.20 -34.33 -17.01
CA TRP A 603 23.48 -34.58 -15.77
C TRP A 603 24.19 -35.63 -14.92
N ARG A 604 24.19 -35.42 -13.61
CA ARG A 604 24.63 -36.43 -12.65
C ARG A 604 23.88 -36.27 -11.34
N VAL A 605 23.38 -37.39 -10.82
CA VAL A 605 22.70 -37.43 -9.50
C VAL A 605 23.56 -36.86 -8.38
N THR A 606 22.92 -36.42 -7.30
CA THR A 606 23.59 -35.78 -6.16
C THR A 606 23.42 -36.63 -4.88
N MET A 607 24.04 -36.20 -3.79
CA MET A 607 23.78 -36.76 -2.45
C MET A 607 22.56 -36.10 -1.77
N GLY A 608 21.69 -35.42 -2.54
CA GLY A 608 20.53 -34.70 -2.01
C GLY A 608 20.39 -33.25 -2.47
N CYS A 609 21.33 -32.68 -3.22
CA CYS A 609 21.20 -31.33 -3.78
C CYS A 609 20.23 -31.29 -4.99
N THR A 610 19.68 -30.11 -5.25
CA THR A 610 18.91 -29.81 -6.46
C THR A 610 19.87 -29.51 -7.60
N ARG A 611 19.90 -30.38 -8.62
CA ARG A 611 20.76 -30.28 -9.81
C ARG A 611 20.09 -29.44 -10.89
N ALA A 612 20.85 -28.55 -11.53
CA ALA A 612 20.44 -27.80 -12.72
C ALA A 612 21.63 -27.48 -13.63
N GLN A 613 21.43 -26.79 -14.76
CA GLN A 613 22.54 -26.35 -15.63
C GLN A 613 23.28 -25.15 -15.03
N ASN A 614 24.59 -25.03 -15.24
CA ASN A 614 25.39 -23.92 -14.71
C ASN A 614 24.82 -22.57 -15.16
N LYS A 615 24.43 -22.44 -16.43
CA LYS A 615 23.76 -21.23 -16.96
C LYS A 615 22.52 -20.83 -16.16
N ASP A 616 21.69 -21.82 -15.83
CA ASP A 616 20.42 -21.57 -15.15
C ASP A 616 20.65 -21.12 -13.70
N VAL A 617 21.63 -21.73 -13.03
CA VAL A 617 21.98 -21.34 -11.65
C VAL A 617 22.70 -19.98 -11.62
N GLU A 618 23.51 -19.65 -12.63
CA GLU A 618 24.11 -18.32 -12.83
C GLU A 618 23.02 -17.25 -13.02
N ASN A 619 22.05 -17.49 -13.91
CA ASN A 619 20.91 -16.60 -14.12
C ASN A 619 20.08 -16.44 -12.84
N LEU A 620 19.83 -17.53 -12.11
CA LEU A 620 19.13 -17.46 -10.83
C LEU A 620 19.92 -16.62 -9.82
N ALA A 621 21.25 -16.78 -9.74
CA ALA A 621 22.09 -15.96 -8.87
C ALA A 621 22.04 -14.47 -9.25
N GLU A 622 22.07 -14.14 -10.55
CA GLU A 622 21.90 -12.76 -11.01
C GLU A 622 20.55 -12.18 -10.59
N LYS A 623 19.46 -12.94 -10.77
CA LYS A 623 18.11 -12.52 -10.35
C LYS A 623 18.03 -12.33 -8.84
N ILE A 624 18.64 -13.21 -8.04
CA ILE A 624 18.71 -13.07 -6.58
C ILE A 624 19.52 -11.83 -6.20
N ILE A 625 20.68 -11.59 -6.81
CA ILE A 625 21.53 -10.42 -6.52
C ILE A 625 20.79 -9.12 -6.87
N ASN A 626 20.17 -9.05 -8.05
CA ASN A 626 19.40 -7.88 -8.47
C ASN A 626 18.18 -7.66 -7.55
N PHE A 627 17.49 -8.74 -7.17
CA PHE A 627 16.40 -8.68 -6.21
C PHE A 627 16.88 -8.16 -4.85
N GLN A 628 18.00 -8.68 -4.31
CA GLN A 628 18.57 -8.22 -3.03
C GLN A 628 19.08 -6.78 -3.10
N ARG A 629 19.56 -6.31 -4.26
CA ARG A 629 19.91 -4.89 -4.46
C ARG A 629 18.68 -3.99 -4.44
N GLN A 630 17.60 -4.41 -5.09
CA GLN A 630 16.36 -3.65 -5.18
C GLN A 630 15.53 -3.72 -3.89
N TYR A 631 15.61 -4.84 -3.17
CA TYR A 631 14.83 -5.17 -1.98
C TYR A 631 15.69 -5.79 -0.87
N PRO A 632 16.67 -5.04 -0.31
CA PRO A 632 17.69 -5.59 0.60
C PRO A 632 17.14 -6.15 1.93
N ASN A 633 15.91 -5.77 2.29
CA ASN A 633 15.27 -6.18 3.54
C ASN A 633 14.27 -7.35 3.36
N ILE A 634 14.04 -7.80 2.13
CA ILE A 634 13.13 -8.91 1.87
C ILE A 634 13.88 -10.24 1.97
N LYS A 635 13.45 -11.09 2.90
CA LYS A 635 13.97 -12.45 3.03
C LYS A 635 13.53 -13.31 1.85
N ILE A 636 14.40 -14.24 1.46
CA ILE A 636 14.11 -15.21 0.39
C ILE A 636 13.85 -16.57 1.04
N LYS A 637 12.61 -17.04 0.98
CA LYS A 637 12.19 -18.37 1.46
C LYS A 637 12.66 -19.43 0.46
N TYR A 638 13.15 -20.55 0.97
CA TYR A 638 13.57 -21.70 0.16
C TYR A 638 12.66 -22.89 0.47
N ILE A 639 11.95 -23.35 -0.56
CA ILE A 639 10.98 -24.44 -0.46
C ILE A 639 11.41 -25.55 -1.42
N ARG A 640 11.45 -26.77 -0.90
CA ARG A 640 11.78 -27.98 -1.65
C ARG A 640 10.67 -29.01 -1.44
N ASP A 641 10.00 -29.34 -2.53
CA ASP A 641 8.80 -30.19 -2.54
C ASP A 641 9.04 -31.45 -3.41
N LYS A 642 8.29 -32.53 -3.23
CA LYS A 642 8.45 -33.76 -4.02
C LYS A 642 7.13 -34.26 -4.61
N LYS A 643 7.23 -35.13 -5.62
CA LYS A 643 6.10 -35.82 -6.22
C LYS A 643 5.29 -36.55 -5.13
N GLY A 644 3.99 -36.24 -5.02
CA GLY A 644 3.08 -36.81 -4.03
C GLY A 644 3.02 -36.10 -2.67
N THR A 645 3.76 -35.00 -2.46
CA THR A 645 3.71 -34.21 -1.20
C THR A 645 3.05 -32.84 -1.35
N TYR A 646 2.17 -32.65 -2.34
CA TYR A 646 1.48 -31.37 -2.52
C TYR A 646 0.86 -30.89 -1.19
N PRO A 647 1.26 -29.72 -0.69
CA PRO A 647 0.47 -29.01 0.31
C PRO A 647 -0.83 -28.53 -0.35
N LYS A 648 -1.92 -28.61 0.41
CA LYS A 648 -3.24 -28.03 0.06
C LYS A 648 -3.13 -26.57 -0.37
#